data_AF-A0A7Y7EET6-F1
#
_entry.id   AF-A0A7Y7EET6-F1
#
_cell.length_a   1.000
_cell.length_b   1.000
_cell.length_c   1.000
_cell.angle_alpha   90.00
_cell.angle_beta   90.00
_cell.angle_gamma   90.00
#
_symmetry.space_group_name_H-M   'P 1'
#
loop_
_entity.id
_entity.type
_entity.pdbx_description
1 polymer ?
#
loop_
_entity_poly.entity_id
_entity_poly.type
_entity_poly.pdbx_seq_one_letter_code
_entity_poly.pdbx_strand_id
1 'polypeptide(L)'
;MRLFSISHLMFIGSFLLFLFLSARLSVAQTSQQAITHRVSLGENLFRISIKYNVQLQSLRDWNDLATDEIAVGQVLIVGYEEETPNTLQSSPNPEPVLDYENLLSGIVDQVETLYYEALAIESEKAQVNDTALINALFRRKYSKNYLFELQNELNLVQMQAINDDIGLGFYSSFTHNFRPGVFDGEDLLFQNRGNFGLDWQLLSGGYFGRKTEIEKLEVQNQINDLLKVKSIRNENFVYNYNYLIYAFNKAQMQYIDKRLVIIDRYLEVASKMYLVRATPWEEIIKLKSKKETLNNIKANLVNYNKGFDSAYRNLDFDRLLNAEVLPVLEIIPEKVFSGPSYDTLNRNLMELNSKRLDLEYKRTRDFSFRTYLRYNMFDAELANIRTFGSIGATFTAPLFRNKRNEQLKEKELAVVESQLSQQLTTVNNELMNHYYEYEYILKQYIDAFGKKEVALERLRKEVTKDYLNDPKFTPIDAINAIDELYAIEFDLLDFKQKLYLKLLKIYSLLSVDVVSELTEPIEFHNFFDKMVGARAGYIWSELLNSMEPEFVVKYAVNNDFERLFISTAGIDDEKTKRLIDMLHKEQVQTFRLIGNNNVASTGDTENIIAQVKAAVQLGFDGIQLDIEPHTFSDWDANQAQYLANLQKVVEQVVKELEGGITLSVSLPLFYPKETLEALSETADELVFMCYERPDLDFIVDQLREETDLKDVQISLAIRTEDFSDRIKLEDFAKQLINATGIKHLAIHDLGSLIKLDQKTILGR
;
A
#
# COMPACT_ATOMS: atom_id res chain seq x y z
N MET A 1 -16.82 42.10 51.71
CA MET A 1 -16.54 43.38 51.02
C MET A 1 -15.04 43.45 50.73
N ARG A 2 -14.58 44.28 49.78
CA ARG A 2 -13.18 44.35 49.29
C ARG A 2 -12.15 44.47 50.44
N LEU A 3 -10.92 43.97 50.34
CA LEU A 3 -9.86 44.50 49.45
C LEU A 3 -8.72 43.51 49.09
N PHE A 4 -8.38 43.49 47.80
CA PHE A 4 -7.01 43.30 47.25
C PHE A 4 -6.18 44.57 47.55
N SER A 5 -4.84 44.64 47.52
CA SER A 5 -3.71 43.69 47.36
C SER A 5 -2.39 44.52 47.53
N ILE A 6 -1.25 44.05 46.99
CA ILE A 6 -0.05 44.82 46.57
C ILE A 6 1.11 44.97 47.60
N SER A 7 1.96 43.94 47.59
CA SER A 7 3.43 43.98 47.35
C SER A 7 4.47 44.46 48.38
N HIS A 8 5.49 43.58 48.54
CA HIS A 8 6.92 43.77 48.20
C HIS A 8 8.01 43.85 49.31
N LEU A 9 9.12 43.17 48.97
CA LEU A 9 10.54 43.28 49.39
C LEU A 9 11.01 42.86 50.80
N MET A 10 11.92 41.86 50.80
CA MET A 10 13.33 41.90 51.30
C MET A 10 13.64 42.29 52.77
N PHE A 11 14.63 41.68 53.47
CA PHE A 11 15.57 40.56 53.19
C PHE A 11 16.30 40.16 54.51
N ILE A 12 16.74 38.89 54.65
CA ILE A 12 17.83 38.38 55.56
C ILE A 12 17.70 38.59 57.10
N GLY A 13 18.16 37.61 57.92
CA GLY A 13 18.78 37.95 59.22
C GLY A 13 18.78 36.97 60.41
N SER A 14 19.47 35.82 60.32
CA SER A 14 20.25 35.16 61.41
C SER A 14 19.78 35.07 62.89
N PHE A 15 19.57 33.82 63.33
CA PHE A 15 20.26 33.13 64.47
C PHE A 15 20.00 33.46 65.97
N LEU A 16 19.66 32.39 66.73
CA LEU A 16 20.05 32.07 68.14
C LEU A 16 19.44 32.89 69.33
N LEU A 17 19.20 32.35 70.56
CA LEU A 17 19.33 30.99 71.16
C LEU A 17 18.78 30.90 72.64
N PHE A 18 18.53 29.68 73.15
CA PHE A 18 18.25 29.22 74.54
C PHE A 18 16.89 29.63 75.19
N LEU A 19 15.94 28.70 75.40
CA LEU A 19 15.66 27.84 76.60
C LEU A 19 14.93 28.58 77.76
N PHE A 20 13.96 28.03 78.50
CA PHE A 20 13.37 26.67 78.66
C PHE A 20 11.80 26.75 78.52
N LEU A 21 10.88 25.85 78.97
CA LEU A 21 10.87 24.63 79.81
C LEU A 21 9.66 23.69 79.50
N SER A 22 9.81 22.40 79.84
CA SER A 22 8.81 21.33 80.06
C SER A 22 7.31 21.46 79.67
N ALA A 23 6.88 20.57 78.76
CA ALA A 23 5.77 19.65 78.99
C ALA A 23 6.02 18.34 78.23
N ARG A 24 5.90 17.16 78.87
CA ARG A 24 5.99 15.86 78.19
C ARG A 24 4.59 15.25 78.05
N LEU A 25 4.12 15.04 76.83
CA LEU A 25 3.24 13.92 76.53
C LEU A 25 4.12 12.78 76.01
N SER A 26 4.03 11.61 76.66
CA SER A 26 4.71 10.40 76.20
C SER A 26 3.75 9.61 75.34
N VAL A 27 3.73 9.87 74.03
CA VAL A 27 3.16 8.92 73.07
C VAL A 27 4.15 7.77 72.96
N ALA A 28 3.72 6.56 73.31
CA ALA A 28 4.54 5.37 73.11
C ALA A 28 4.62 5.07 71.62
N GLN A 29 5.75 5.41 71.00
CA GLN A 29 6.02 5.07 69.61
C GLN A 29 6.37 3.57 69.56
N THR A 30 5.36 2.74 69.29
CA THR A 30 5.55 1.31 68.97
C THR A 30 6.45 1.20 67.74
N SER A 31 7.69 0.76 67.96
CA SER A 31 8.65 0.48 66.89
C SER A 31 8.27 -0.81 66.17
N GLN A 32 7.25 -0.73 65.33
CA GLN A 32 6.78 -1.83 64.50
C GLN A 32 7.94 -2.29 63.62
N GLN A 33 8.31 -3.58 63.70
CA GLN A 33 9.57 -4.05 63.11
C GLN A 33 9.45 -4.08 61.59
N ALA A 34 10.26 -3.26 60.92
CA ALA A 34 10.21 -3.10 59.47
C ALA A 34 10.74 -4.37 58.77
N ILE A 35 9.87 -5.04 58.02
CA ILE A 35 10.25 -6.11 57.11
C ILE A 35 10.96 -5.43 55.93
N THR A 36 12.20 -5.81 55.67
CA THR A 36 13.02 -5.19 54.62
C THR A 36 13.44 -6.18 53.56
N HIS A 37 13.45 -5.71 52.32
CA HIS A 37 13.92 -6.44 51.15
C HIS A 37 15.11 -5.71 50.53
N ARG A 38 16.12 -6.45 50.07
CA ARG A 38 17.24 -5.88 49.31
C ARG A 38 16.99 -6.11 47.82
N VAL A 39 16.83 -5.01 47.09
CA VAL A 39 16.62 -4.98 45.64
C VAL A 39 17.75 -5.74 44.95
N SER A 40 17.40 -6.83 44.29
CA SER A 40 18.28 -7.66 43.47
C SER A 40 18.38 -7.09 42.05
N LEU A 41 19.32 -7.60 41.26
CA LEU A 41 19.38 -7.30 39.84
C LEU A 41 18.10 -7.78 39.15
N GLY A 42 17.42 -6.92 38.39
CA GLY A 42 16.18 -7.23 37.68
C GLY A 42 14.87 -7.08 38.50
N GLU A 43 14.94 -6.64 39.77
CA GLU A 43 13.74 -6.30 40.55
C GLU A 43 13.37 -4.81 40.42
N ASN A 44 12.09 -4.53 40.20
CA ASN A 44 11.52 -3.17 40.21
C ASN A 44 10.46 -3.00 41.28
N LEU A 45 10.04 -1.76 41.53
CA LEU A 45 9.07 -1.47 42.60
C LEU A 45 7.75 -2.23 42.40
N PHE A 46 7.33 -2.45 41.15
CA PHE A 46 6.17 -3.25 40.79
C PHE A 46 6.34 -4.74 41.16
N ARG A 47 7.36 -5.43 40.64
CA ARG A 47 7.71 -6.83 40.96
C ARG A 47 7.85 -7.04 42.48
N ILE A 48 8.47 -6.10 43.19
CA ILE A 48 8.60 -6.15 44.67
C ILE A 48 7.23 -5.97 45.35
N SER A 49 6.39 -5.04 44.89
CA SER A 49 5.04 -4.85 45.45
C SER A 49 4.17 -6.11 45.30
N ILE A 50 4.27 -6.82 44.17
CA ILE A 50 3.64 -8.11 43.93
C ILE A 50 4.21 -9.21 44.85
N LYS A 51 5.54 -9.36 44.90
CA LYS A 51 6.27 -10.36 45.68
C LYS A 51 5.96 -10.34 47.18
N TYR A 52 5.67 -9.15 47.73
CA TYR A 52 5.28 -8.97 49.14
C TYR A 52 3.77 -8.76 49.34
N ASN A 53 2.96 -8.79 48.27
CA ASN A 53 1.51 -8.53 48.26
C ASN A 53 1.15 -7.20 48.96
N VAL A 54 1.89 -6.14 48.66
CA VAL A 54 1.70 -4.78 49.18
C VAL A 54 1.38 -3.81 48.04
N GLN A 55 0.62 -2.74 48.33
CA GLN A 55 0.27 -1.77 47.30
C GLN A 55 1.51 -0.98 46.87
N LEU A 56 1.68 -0.77 45.56
CA LEU A 56 2.79 0.02 45.01
C LEU A 56 2.86 1.43 45.63
N GLN A 57 1.71 2.05 45.92
CA GLN A 57 1.67 3.32 46.63
C GLN A 57 2.18 3.21 48.07
N SER A 58 1.75 2.21 48.85
CA SER A 58 2.28 1.97 50.20
C SER A 58 3.78 1.67 50.18
N LEU A 59 4.26 0.96 49.16
CA LEU A 59 5.69 0.68 48.99
C LEU A 59 6.50 1.94 48.63
N ARG A 60 5.91 2.92 47.92
CA ARG A 60 6.49 4.27 47.78
C ARG A 60 6.46 5.04 49.12
N ASP A 61 5.31 5.07 49.78
CA ASP A 61 5.06 5.82 51.01
C ASP A 61 5.96 5.37 52.18
N TRP A 62 6.23 4.06 52.31
CA TRP A 62 7.12 3.51 53.34
C TRP A 62 8.62 3.77 53.07
N ASN A 63 8.97 4.24 51.87
CA ASN A 63 10.35 4.42 51.42
C ASN A 63 10.66 5.85 50.93
N ASP A 64 9.75 6.80 51.16
CA ASP A 64 9.84 8.21 50.71
C ASP A 64 10.13 8.36 49.19
N LEU A 65 9.66 7.43 48.36
CA LEU A 65 9.98 7.38 46.93
C LEU A 65 9.10 8.33 46.09
N ALA A 66 9.75 9.30 45.44
CA ALA A 66 9.10 10.26 44.54
C ALA A 66 8.83 9.71 43.12
N THR A 67 9.46 8.59 42.74
CA THR A 67 9.29 7.88 41.46
C THR A 67 9.39 6.37 41.71
N ASP A 68 9.06 5.55 40.70
CA ASP A 68 9.19 4.09 40.77
C ASP A 68 10.62 3.58 40.46
N GLU A 69 11.61 4.49 40.37
CA GLU A 69 13.00 4.14 40.13
C GLU A 69 13.69 3.70 41.43
N ILE A 70 14.28 2.50 41.42
CA ILE A 70 15.05 1.93 42.53
C ILE A 70 16.38 1.37 42.04
N ALA A 71 17.39 1.41 42.90
CA ALA A 71 18.74 0.95 42.59
C ALA A 71 18.99 -0.49 43.07
N VAL A 72 19.74 -1.26 42.30
CA VAL A 72 20.22 -2.59 42.74
C VAL A 72 21.07 -2.45 44.00
N GLY A 73 20.78 -3.26 45.01
CA GLY A 73 21.39 -3.19 46.34
C GLY A 73 20.72 -2.24 47.32
N GLN A 74 19.77 -1.39 46.88
CA GLN A 74 18.91 -0.60 47.76
C GLN A 74 18.13 -1.52 48.71
N VAL A 75 17.82 -1.03 49.91
CA VAL A 75 16.98 -1.74 50.89
C VAL A 75 15.67 -1.00 50.99
N LEU A 76 14.57 -1.70 50.76
CA LEU A 76 13.21 -1.17 50.85
C LEU A 76 12.48 -1.79 52.04
N ILE A 77 11.72 -0.98 52.76
CA ILE A 77 10.69 -1.44 53.69
C ILE A 77 9.54 -1.99 52.86
N VAL A 78 9.26 -3.29 52.99
CA VAL A 78 8.21 -4.02 52.26
C VAL A 78 7.04 -4.44 53.16
N GLY A 79 7.06 -4.00 54.42
CA GLY A 79 5.98 -4.20 55.39
C GLY A 79 6.47 -3.92 56.82
N TYR A 80 5.58 -4.10 57.79
CA TYR A 80 5.90 -4.04 59.22
C TYR A 80 5.24 -5.23 59.92
N GLU A 81 5.93 -5.89 60.85
CA GLU A 81 5.37 -7.00 61.61
C GLU A 81 4.28 -6.51 62.59
N GLU A 82 3.08 -7.09 62.52
CA GLU A 82 2.04 -6.89 63.54
C GLU A 82 2.21 -7.88 64.70
N GLU A 83 2.53 -7.37 65.90
CA GLU A 83 2.47 -8.16 67.14
C GLU A 83 1.00 -8.50 67.45
N THR A 84 0.56 -9.69 67.06
CA THR A 84 -0.76 -10.25 67.42
C THR A 84 -0.60 -11.41 68.42
N PRO A 85 -1.33 -11.42 69.56
CA PRO A 85 -1.23 -12.51 70.53
C PRO A 85 -1.75 -13.84 69.98
N ASN A 86 -0.98 -14.89 70.24
CA ASN A 86 -1.18 -16.25 69.72
C ASN A 86 -2.49 -16.91 70.19
N THR A 87 -3.40 -17.24 69.26
CA THR A 87 -4.54 -18.14 69.49
C THR A 87 -4.66 -19.19 68.38
N LEU A 88 -4.55 -20.46 68.76
CA LEU A 88 -4.67 -21.61 67.87
C LEU A 88 -6.14 -21.91 67.53
N GLN A 89 -6.52 -21.83 66.25
CA GLN A 89 -7.69 -22.54 65.72
C GLN A 89 -7.53 -22.92 64.24
N SER A 90 -8.28 -23.92 63.83
CA SER A 90 -8.11 -24.70 62.59
C SER A 90 -8.09 -23.87 61.30
N SER A 91 -7.07 -24.07 60.46
CA SER A 91 -7.05 -23.60 59.09
C SER A 91 -8.21 -24.17 58.26
N PRO A 92 -8.95 -23.34 57.51
CA PRO A 92 -9.52 -23.78 56.24
C PRO A 92 -8.39 -24.24 55.30
N ASN A 93 -8.70 -25.06 54.31
CA ASN A 93 -7.79 -25.27 53.19
C ASN A 93 -7.49 -23.90 52.55
N PRO A 94 -6.22 -23.51 52.30
CA PRO A 94 -5.92 -22.19 51.76
C PRO A 94 -6.67 -21.98 50.44
N GLU A 95 -7.42 -20.89 50.35
CA GLU A 95 -7.98 -20.45 49.08
C GLU A 95 -6.83 -20.20 48.09
N PRO A 96 -7.01 -20.48 46.79
CA PRO A 96 -5.94 -20.32 45.81
C PRO A 96 -5.51 -18.85 45.76
N VAL A 97 -4.35 -18.57 46.35
CA VAL A 97 -3.68 -17.26 46.24
C VAL A 97 -3.52 -16.98 44.75
N LEU A 98 -4.00 -15.82 44.30
CA LEU A 98 -3.94 -15.46 42.90
C LEU A 98 -2.46 -15.38 42.49
N ASP A 99 -2.05 -16.25 41.58
CA ASP A 99 -0.66 -16.30 41.14
C ASP A 99 -0.39 -15.16 40.16
N TYR A 100 0.04 -14.02 40.73
CA TYR A 100 0.34 -12.81 39.97
C TYR A 100 1.57 -12.99 39.07
N GLU A 101 2.55 -13.83 39.44
CA GLU A 101 3.75 -14.04 38.62
C GLU A 101 3.42 -14.86 37.37
N ASN A 102 2.68 -15.97 37.50
CA ASN A 102 2.20 -16.73 36.34
C ASN A 102 1.20 -15.92 35.49
N LEU A 103 0.35 -15.08 36.11
CA LEU A 103 -0.54 -14.19 35.36
C LEU A 103 0.24 -13.13 34.57
N LEU A 104 1.34 -12.60 35.13
CA LEU A 104 2.19 -11.62 34.45
C LEU A 104 3.03 -12.25 33.34
N SER A 105 3.68 -13.40 33.57
CA SER A 105 4.43 -14.14 32.54
C SER A 105 3.54 -14.44 31.34
N GLY A 106 2.34 -14.98 31.57
CA GLY A 106 1.39 -15.29 30.51
C GLY A 106 0.87 -14.06 29.74
N ILE A 107 1.10 -12.83 30.20
CA ILE A 107 0.85 -11.60 29.42
C ILE A 107 2.08 -11.23 28.59
N VAL A 108 3.28 -11.37 29.16
CA VAL A 108 4.57 -11.10 28.49
C VAL A 108 4.77 -12.01 27.28
N ASP A 109 4.57 -13.32 27.45
CA ASP A 109 4.67 -14.30 26.36
C ASP A 109 3.75 -13.94 25.17
N GLN A 110 2.59 -13.36 25.47
CA GLN A 110 1.60 -12.93 24.48
C GLN A 110 1.98 -11.59 23.81
N VAL A 111 2.60 -10.68 24.55
CA VAL A 111 3.15 -9.43 24.00
C VAL A 111 4.27 -9.72 23.00
N GLU A 112 5.20 -10.61 23.35
CA GLU A 112 6.28 -11.01 22.43
C GLU A 112 5.71 -11.74 21.19
N THR A 113 4.75 -12.65 21.38
CA THR A 113 4.06 -13.33 20.26
C THR A 113 3.39 -12.33 19.31
N LEU A 114 2.63 -11.36 19.85
CA LEU A 114 1.93 -10.34 19.06
C LEU A 114 2.87 -9.34 18.35
N TYR A 115 4.09 -9.15 18.88
CA TYR A 115 5.14 -8.37 18.23
C TYR A 115 5.69 -9.08 16.99
N TYR A 116 6.12 -10.34 17.10
CA TYR A 116 6.60 -11.10 15.93
C TYR A 116 5.47 -11.37 14.91
N GLU A 117 4.21 -11.57 15.35
CA GLU A 117 3.04 -11.60 14.45
C GLU A 117 2.86 -10.29 13.66
N ALA A 118 3.17 -9.13 14.25
CA ALA A 118 3.08 -7.84 13.57
C ALA A 118 4.21 -7.69 12.53
N LEU A 119 5.45 -8.01 12.90
CA LEU A 119 6.59 -7.97 11.99
C LEU A 119 6.41 -8.94 10.80
N ALA A 120 5.96 -10.17 11.03
CA ALA A 120 5.81 -11.18 9.96
C ALA A 120 4.93 -10.67 8.80
N ILE A 121 3.85 -9.97 9.13
CA ILE A 121 2.91 -9.36 8.18
C ILE A 121 3.56 -8.22 7.38
N GLU A 122 4.58 -7.55 7.92
CA GLU A 122 5.31 -6.48 7.25
C GLU A 122 6.28 -7.03 6.21
N SER A 123 6.93 -8.17 6.50
CA SER A 123 7.70 -8.96 5.53
C SER A 123 6.85 -9.38 4.32
N GLU A 124 5.68 -9.98 4.58
CA GLU A 124 4.75 -10.43 3.53
C GLU A 124 4.22 -9.26 2.68
N LYS A 125 4.05 -8.07 3.27
CA LYS A 125 3.64 -6.83 2.57
C LYS A 125 4.71 -6.30 1.61
N ALA A 126 5.99 -6.50 1.89
CA ALA A 126 7.10 -5.90 1.12
C ALA A 126 7.26 -6.48 -0.30
N GLN A 127 6.76 -7.69 -0.56
CA GLN A 127 7.07 -8.44 -1.78
C GLN A 127 6.04 -8.31 -2.94
N VAL A 128 4.91 -7.60 -2.73
CA VAL A 128 3.75 -7.65 -3.65
C VAL A 128 3.59 -6.38 -4.50
N ASN A 129 4.51 -6.18 -5.46
CA ASN A 129 4.42 -5.11 -6.48
C ASN A 129 3.66 -5.54 -7.77
N ASP A 130 2.72 -6.49 -7.69
CA ASP A 130 1.96 -6.94 -8.87
C ASP A 130 0.92 -5.91 -9.37
N THR A 131 1.31 -5.17 -10.41
CA THR A 131 0.40 -4.27 -11.12
C THR A 131 -0.67 -4.99 -11.96
N ALA A 132 -0.53 -6.29 -12.26
CA ALA A 132 -1.51 -7.05 -13.03
C ALA A 132 -2.83 -7.23 -12.25
N LEU A 133 -2.77 -7.54 -10.95
CA LEU A 133 -3.92 -7.59 -10.05
C LEU A 133 -4.70 -6.26 -10.03
N ILE A 134 -3.99 -5.13 -9.92
CA ILE A 134 -4.59 -3.78 -9.90
C ILE A 134 -5.28 -3.50 -11.23
N ASN A 135 -4.58 -3.75 -12.34
CA ASN A 135 -5.11 -3.57 -13.68
C ASN A 135 -6.33 -4.47 -13.95
N ALA A 136 -6.34 -5.71 -13.46
CA ALA A 136 -7.49 -6.59 -13.54
C ALA A 136 -8.68 -6.03 -12.75
N LEU A 137 -8.46 -5.55 -11.52
CA LEU A 137 -9.51 -4.98 -10.66
C LEU A 137 -10.19 -3.79 -11.33
N PHE A 138 -9.43 -2.84 -11.89
CA PHE A 138 -9.96 -1.65 -12.54
C PHE A 138 -10.66 -1.95 -13.89
N ARG A 139 -10.23 -3.01 -14.60
CA ARG A 139 -10.76 -3.41 -15.92
C ARG A 139 -12.00 -4.29 -15.88
N ARG A 140 -12.39 -4.87 -14.73
CA ARG A 140 -13.58 -5.75 -14.64
C ARG A 140 -14.86 -5.05 -15.11
N LYS A 141 -15.72 -5.78 -15.83
CA LYS A 141 -16.99 -5.30 -16.40
C LYS A 141 -18.14 -6.17 -15.90
N TYR A 142 -19.06 -5.55 -15.18
CA TYR A 142 -20.26 -6.16 -14.59
C TYR A 142 -21.54 -5.68 -15.29
N SER A 143 -21.58 -4.42 -15.74
CA SER A 143 -22.69 -3.90 -16.54
C SER A 143 -22.59 -4.32 -18.00
N LYS A 144 -23.74 -4.67 -18.59
CA LYS A 144 -23.97 -4.72 -20.04
C LYS A 144 -24.85 -3.55 -20.44
N ASN A 145 -24.24 -2.50 -20.99
CA ASN A 145 -25.00 -1.34 -21.48
C ASN A 145 -25.61 -1.63 -22.85
N TYR A 146 -26.90 -1.97 -22.84
CA TYR A 146 -27.68 -2.21 -24.05
C TYR A 146 -28.25 -0.92 -24.68
N LEU A 147 -28.19 0.26 -24.05
CA LEU A 147 -28.90 1.46 -24.55
C LEU A 147 -28.42 1.86 -25.95
N PHE A 148 -27.11 1.99 -26.12
CA PHE A 148 -26.51 2.35 -27.42
C PHE A 148 -26.55 1.17 -28.41
N GLU A 149 -26.58 -0.07 -27.93
CA GLU A 149 -26.74 -1.27 -28.76
C GLU A 149 -28.15 -1.32 -29.37
N LEU A 150 -29.18 -1.18 -28.54
CA LEU A 150 -30.59 -1.12 -28.95
C LEU A 150 -30.90 0.10 -29.83
N GLN A 151 -30.20 1.23 -29.62
CA GLN A 151 -30.27 2.38 -30.54
C GLN A 151 -29.65 2.05 -31.90
N ASN A 152 -28.50 1.37 -31.94
CA ASN A 152 -27.89 0.93 -33.19
C ASN A 152 -28.75 -0.12 -33.92
N GLU A 153 -29.35 -1.06 -33.20
CA GLU A 153 -30.32 -2.04 -33.74
C GLU A 153 -31.58 -1.36 -34.28
N LEU A 154 -32.16 -0.41 -33.55
CA LEU A 154 -33.29 0.41 -34.02
C LEU A 154 -32.94 1.17 -35.30
N ASN A 155 -31.76 1.79 -35.35
CA ASN A 155 -31.28 2.50 -36.54
C ASN A 155 -31.04 1.54 -37.71
N LEU A 156 -30.53 0.32 -37.48
CA LEU A 156 -30.39 -0.73 -38.51
C LEU A 156 -31.75 -1.13 -39.11
N VAL A 157 -32.76 -1.35 -38.27
CA VAL A 157 -34.14 -1.66 -38.73
C VAL A 157 -34.76 -0.48 -39.47
N GLN A 158 -34.51 0.76 -39.03
CA GLN A 158 -34.94 1.96 -39.76
C GLN A 158 -34.27 2.06 -41.14
N MET A 159 -32.96 1.82 -41.24
CA MET A 159 -32.24 1.83 -42.52
C MET A 159 -32.76 0.79 -43.50
N GLN A 160 -33.13 -0.41 -43.02
CA GLN A 160 -33.79 -1.44 -43.83
C GLN A 160 -35.16 -0.96 -44.35
N ALA A 161 -36.04 -0.48 -43.46
CA ALA A 161 -37.35 0.02 -43.85
C ALA A 161 -37.31 1.23 -44.80
N ILE A 162 -36.29 2.09 -44.67
CA ILE A 162 -36.05 3.23 -45.57
C ILE A 162 -35.55 2.78 -46.95
N ASN A 163 -34.77 1.68 -47.01
CA ASN A 163 -34.22 1.12 -48.24
C ASN A 163 -35.27 0.38 -49.10
N ASP A 164 -36.21 -0.32 -48.46
CA ASP A 164 -37.21 -1.15 -49.16
C ASP A 164 -38.26 -0.31 -49.94
N ASP A 165 -38.59 0.89 -49.45
CA ASP A 165 -39.46 1.83 -50.16
C ASP A 165 -38.62 2.81 -51.01
N ILE A 166 -38.59 2.52 -52.31
CA ILE A 166 -37.88 3.29 -53.34
C ILE A 166 -38.55 4.63 -53.72
N GLY A 167 -39.64 5.03 -53.05
CA GLY A 167 -40.42 6.24 -53.34
C GLY A 167 -41.42 6.08 -54.48
N LEU A 168 -41.81 4.85 -54.83
CA LEU A 168 -42.78 4.54 -55.89
C LEU A 168 -44.18 4.34 -55.28
N GLY A 169 -45.13 5.20 -55.62
CA GLY A 169 -46.51 5.15 -55.11
C GLY A 169 -47.55 4.95 -56.22
N PHE A 170 -48.63 4.22 -55.90
CA PHE A 170 -49.83 4.22 -56.73
C PHE A 170 -50.59 5.54 -56.53
N TYR A 171 -50.90 6.21 -57.64
CA TYR A 171 -51.68 7.44 -57.67
C TYR A 171 -53.09 7.14 -58.19
N SER A 172 -54.11 7.64 -57.50
CA SER A 172 -55.49 7.65 -57.99
C SER A 172 -56.15 8.96 -57.58
N SER A 173 -56.93 9.56 -58.48
CA SER A 173 -57.73 10.75 -58.19
C SER A 173 -59.04 10.74 -58.99
N PHE A 174 -60.11 11.18 -58.34
CA PHE A 174 -61.38 11.48 -58.97
C PHE A 174 -61.74 12.95 -58.70
N THR A 175 -62.35 13.62 -59.68
CA THR A 175 -62.71 15.04 -59.60
C THR A 175 -64.04 15.24 -60.31
N HIS A 176 -64.97 15.91 -59.63
CA HIS A 176 -66.27 16.29 -60.18
C HIS A 176 -66.41 17.82 -60.14
N ASN A 177 -66.78 18.43 -61.26
CA ASN A 177 -67.00 19.86 -61.41
C ASN A 177 -68.52 20.14 -61.43
N PHE A 178 -69.00 20.94 -60.48
CA PHE A 178 -70.41 21.31 -60.39
C PHE A 178 -70.79 22.36 -61.46
N ARG A 179 -72.06 22.36 -61.89
CA ARG A 179 -72.64 23.38 -62.80
C ARG A 179 -73.76 24.17 -62.12
N PRO A 180 -73.90 25.50 -62.34
CA PRO A 180 -72.97 26.37 -63.07
C PRO A 180 -71.63 26.55 -62.34
N GLY A 181 -70.68 27.23 -62.98
CA GLY A 181 -69.41 27.63 -62.37
C GLY A 181 -69.57 28.62 -61.21
N VAL A 182 -68.45 29.02 -60.62
CA VAL A 182 -68.39 30.03 -59.54
C VAL A 182 -68.48 31.45 -60.13
N PHE A 183 -68.12 31.64 -61.39
CA PHE A 183 -68.23 32.90 -62.13
C PHE A 183 -69.08 32.74 -63.39
N ASP A 184 -69.85 33.78 -63.74
CA ASP A 184 -70.63 33.80 -64.99
C ASP A 184 -69.71 33.74 -66.22
N GLY A 185 -69.91 32.72 -67.07
CA GLY A 185 -69.14 32.48 -68.28
C GLY A 185 -68.08 31.37 -68.20
N GLU A 186 -68.02 30.59 -67.12
CA GLU A 186 -67.10 29.44 -67.02
C GLU A 186 -67.59 28.20 -67.80
N ASP A 187 -67.08 28.02 -69.03
CA ASP A 187 -67.24 26.77 -69.80
C ASP A 187 -66.38 25.63 -69.20
N LEU A 188 -67.05 24.59 -68.69
CA LEU A 188 -66.38 23.43 -68.08
C LEU A 188 -65.94 22.41 -69.13
N LEU A 189 -64.63 22.39 -69.39
CA LEU A 189 -63.93 21.43 -70.27
C LEU A 189 -64.16 19.93 -69.93
N PHE A 190 -64.60 19.62 -68.71
CA PHE A 190 -65.05 18.31 -68.26
C PHE A 190 -65.96 18.43 -67.02
N GLN A 191 -66.83 17.46 -66.78
CA GLN A 191 -67.65 17.35 -65.57
C GLN A 191 -67.07 16.32 -64.58
N ASN A 192 -66.59 15.18 -65.08
CA ASN A 192 -65.97 14.11 -64.31
C ASN A 192 -64.59 13.79 -64.88
N ARG A 193 -63.59 13.66 -64.00
CA ARG A 193 -62.25 13.16 -64.35
C ARG A 193 -61.80 12.12 -63.33
N GLY A 194 -61.43 10.94 -63.82
CA GLY A 194 -60.70 9.92 -63.07
C GLY A 194 -59.30 9.73 -63.65
N ASN A 195 -58.28 9.69 -62.80
CA ASN A 195 -56.91 9.38 -63.21
C ASN A 195 -56.35 8.30 -62.29
N PHE A 196 -55.62 7.33 -62.84
CA PHE A 196 -54.87 6.34 -62.08
C PHE A 196 -53.47 6.15 -62.66
N GLY A 197 -52.49 5.73 -61.86
CA GLY A 197 -51.12 5.62 -62.35
C GLY A 197 -50.08 5.34 -61.27
N LEU A 198 -48.82 5.57 -61.64
CA LEU A 198 -47.66 5.46 -60.77
C LEU A 198 -46.94 6.81 -60.70
N ASP A 199 -46.66 7.28 -59.49
CA ASP A 199 -45.85 8.45 -59.19
C ASP A 199 -44.54 7.96 -58.54
N TRP A 200 -43.38 8.29 -59.10
CA TRP A 200 -42.07 7.96 -58.53
C TRP A 200 -41.35 9.22 -58.06
N GLN A 201 -41.16 9.33 -56.75
CA GLN A 201 -40.47 10.42 -56.07
C GLN A 201 -38.97 10.10 -55.98
N LEU A 202 -38.12 10.91 -56.64
CA LEU A 202 -36.68 10.68 -56.74
C LEU A 202 -35.86 11.55 -55.76
N LEU A 203 -36.14 12.86 -55.73
CA LEU A 203 -35.57 13.80 -54.75
C LEU A 203 -36.58 14.13 -53.64
N SER A 204 -36.14 14.71 -52.51
CA SER A 204 -36.94 15.11 -51.32
C SER A 204 -38.00 14.10 -50.86
N GLY A 205 -37.66 13.31 -49.83
CA GLY A 205 -38.48 12.15 -49.39
C GLY A 205 -38.47 10.95 -50.35
N GLY A 206 -38.06 11.16 -51.60
CA GLY A 206 -37.75 10.12 -52.58
C GLY A 206 -36.40 9.42 -52.38
N TYR A 207 -36.05 8.54 -53.32
CA TYR A 207 -34.85 7.70 -53.33
C TYR A 207 -33.55 8.37 -52.83
N PHE A 208 -33.19 9.54 -53.34
CA PHE A 208 -31.95 10.24 -52.94
C PHE A 208 -32.05 10.92 -51.57
N GLY A 209 -33.25 11.30 -51.14
CA GLY A 209 -33.51 11.78 -49.77
C GLY A 209 -33.34 10.66 -48.76
N ARG A 210 -33.84 9.47 -49.09
CA ARG A 210 -33.74 8.24 -48.29
C ARG A 210 -32.31 7.78 -48.08
N LYS A 211 -31.47 7.81 -49.12
CA LYS A 211 -30.02 7.56 -48.97
C LYS A 211 -29.33 8.56 -48.05
N THR A 212 -29.75 9.83 -48.05
CA THR A 212 -29.22 10.85 -47.11
C THR A 212 -29.68 10.57 -45.67
N GLU A 213 -30.88 10.02 -45.49
CA GLU A 213 -31.41 9.62 -44.17
C GLU A 213 -30.68 8.39 -43.62
N ILE A 214 -30.37 7.39 -44.47
CA ILE A 214 -29.52 6.24 -44.14
C ILE A 214 -28.12 6.72 -43.73
N GLU A 215 -27.47 7.56 -44.54
CA GLU A 215 -26.14 8.14 -44.23
C GLU A 215 -26.13 8.88 -42.87
N LYS A 216 -27.25 9.50 -42.48
CA LYS A 216 -27.41 10.18 -41.18
C LYS A 216 -27.56 9.19 -40.02
N LEU A 217 -28.24 8.06 -40.22
CA LEU A 217 -28.37 6.98 -39.24
C LEU A 217 -27.04 6.23 -39.04
N GLU A 218 -26.26 6.02 -40.11
CA GLU A 218 -24.89 5.49 -40.03
C GLU A 218 -23.99 6.39 -39.15
N VAL A 219 -24.04 7.72 -39.37
CA VAL A 219 -23.30 8.69 -38.54
C VAL A 219 -23.82 8.72 -37.10
N GLN A 220 -25.12 8.52 -36.87
CA GLN A 220 -25.66 8.41 -35.52
C GLN A 220 -25.14 7.14 -34.81
N ASN A 221 -25.01 6.00 -35.50
CA ASN A 221 -24.40 4.80 -34.92
C ASN A 221 -22.93 5.05 -34.53
N GLN A 222 -22.16 5.76 -35.36
CA GLN A 222 -20.78 6.16 -35.03
C GLN A 222 -20.69 7.05 -33.77
N ILE A 223 -21.67 7.94 -33.57
CA ILE A 223 -21.78 8.74 -32.33
C ILE A 223 -22.14 7.83 -31.14
N ASN A 224 -23.11 6.93 -31.31
CA ASN A 224 -23.55 5.99 -30.28
C ASN A 224 -22.39 5.10 -29.79
N ASP A 225 -21.56 4.59 -30.70
CA ASP A 225 -20.43 3.72 -30.37
C ASP A 225 -19.35 4.42 -29.53
N LEU A 226 -19.07 5.70 -29.81
CA LEU A 226 -18.19 6.53 -28.98
C LEU A 226 -18.77 6.78 -27.58
N LEU A 227 -20.07 7.08 -27.50
CA LEU A 227 -20.76 7.31 -26.22
C LEU A 227 -20.92 6.03 -25.39
N LYS A 228 -21.08 4.87 -26.04
CA LYS A 228 -21.15 3.54 -25.44
C LYS A 228 -19.92 3.24 -24.58
N VAL A 229 -18.72 3.53 -25.08
CA VAL A 229 -17.47 3.33 -24.32
C VAL A 229 -17.46 4.16 -23.03
N LYS A 230 -17.81 5.45 -23.12
CA LYS A 230 -17.90 6.38 -21.97
C LYS A 230 -18.95 5.89 -20.95
N SER A 231 -20.12 5.45 -21.39
CA SER A 231 -21.18 4.96 -20.49
C SER A 231 -20.80 3.64 -19.81
N ILE A 232 -20.22 2.68 -20.55
CA ILE A 232 -19.73 1.41 -19.97
C ILE A 232 -18.67 1.67 -18.89
N ARG A 233 -17.77 2.64 -19.07
CA ARG A 233 -16.79 3.03 -18.03
C ARG A 233 -17.50 3.63 -16.80
N ASN A 234 -18.45 4.56 -17.01
CA ASN A 234 -19.22 5.19 -15.93
C ASN A 234 -20.10 4.22 -15.13
N GLU A 235 -20.70 3.21 -15.76
CA GLU A 235 -21.50 2.20 -15.07
C GLU A 235 -20.61 1.27 -14.24
N ASN A 236 -19.51 0.78 -14.82
CA ASN A 236 -18.60 -0.13 -14.14
C ASN A 236 -17.81 0.55 -13.01
N PHE A 237 -17.59 1.87 -13.07
CA PHE A 237 -17.12 2.66 -11.94
C PHE A 237 -17.96 2.40 -10.67
N VAL A 238 -19.30 2.39 -10.75
CA VAL A 238 -20.16 2.21 -9.58
C VAL A 238 -20.01 0.82 -8.96
N TYR A 239 -19.87 -0.23 -9.79
CA TYR A 239 -19.64 -1.59 -9.31
C TYR A 239 -18.25 -1.75 -8.68
N ASN A 240 -17.20 -1.24 -9.34
CA ASN A 240 -15.82 -1.25 -8.81
C ASN A 240 -15.69 -0.44 -7.50
N TYR A 241 -16.38 0.70 -7.38
CA TYR A 241 -16.35 1.56 -6.20
C TYR A 241 -16.89 0.83 -4.96
N ASN A 242 -18.05 0.18 -5.08
CA ASN A 242 -18.63 -0.59 -3.98
C ASN A 242 -17.82 -1.87 -3.68
N TYR A 243 -17.20 -2.47 -4.69
CA TYR A 243 -16.34 -3.66 -4.53
C TYR A 243 -15.02 -3.36 -3.80
N LEU A 244 -14.39 -2.22 -4.10
CA LEU A 244 -13.23 -1.75 -3.34
C LEU A 244 -13.58 -1.58 -1.86
N ILE A 245 -14.69 -0.92 -1.54
CA ILE A 245 -15.17 -0.79 -0.15
C ILE A 245 -15.38 -2.17 0.47
N TYR A 246 -16.06 -3.10 -0.22
CA TYR A 246 -16.26 -4.47 0.26
C TYR A 246 -14.95 -5.19 0.63
N ALA A 247 -13.92 -5.07 -0.22
CA ALA A 247 -12.62 -5.71 -0.02
C ALA A 247 -11.82 -5.05 1.13
N PHE A 248 -11.72 -3.71 1.15
CA PHE A 248 -11.03 -3.00 2.23
C PHE A 248 -11.73 -3.17 3.59
N ASN A 249 -13.07 -3.22 3.62
CA ASN A 249 -13.82 -3.54 4.83
C ASN A 249 -13.45 -4.91 5.41
N LYS A 250 -13.08 -5.91 4.58
CA LYS A 250 -12.61 -7.22 5.08
C LYS A 250 -11.28 -7.12 5.81
N ALA A 251 -10.29 -6.45 5.21
CA ALA A 251 -8.99 -6.21 5.83
C ALA A 251 -9.12 -5.41 7.14
N GLN A 252 -9.92 -4.34 7.11
CA GLN A 252 -10.22 -3.51 8.29
C GLN A 252 -10.86 -4.30 9.44
N MET A 253 -11.74 -5.27 9.15
CA MET A 253 -12.34 -6.13 10.19
C MET A 253 -11.31 -7.03 10.88
N GLN A 254 -10.26 -7.50 10.19
CA GLN A 254 -9.21 -8.33 10.79
C GLN A 254 -8.44 -7.53 11.86
N TYR A 255 -8.11 -6.26 11.58
CA TYR A 255 -7.45 -5.37 12.53
C TYR A 255 -8.35 -5.00 13.72
N ILE A 256 -9.65 -4.76 13.51
CA ILE A 256 -10.59 -4.57 14.63
C ILE A 256 -10.62 -5.81 15.53
N ASP A 257 -10.61 -7.02 14.95
CA ASP A 257 -10.68 -8.26 15.74
C ASP A 257 -9.41 -8.52 16.54
N LYS A 258 -8.23 -8.26 15.98
CA LYS A 258 -6.96 -8.26 16.73
C LYS A 258 -7.01 -7.30 17.93
N ARG A 259 -7.51 -6.07 17.73
CA ARG A 259 -7.65 -5.07 18.81
C ARG A 259 -8.67 -5.45 19.86
N LEU A 260 -9.82 -6.03 19.47
CA LEU A 260 -10.83 -6.52 20.41
C LEU A 260 -10.28 -7.65 21.30
N VAL A 261 -9.46 -8.56 20.76
CA VAL A 261 -8.77 -9.61 21.52
C VAL A 261 -7.82 -9.00 22.56
N ILE A 262 -7.01 -8.01 22.17
CA ILE A 262 -6.08 -7.32 23.10
C ILE A 262 -6.86 -6.57 24.19
N ILE A 263 -7.89 -5.81 23.83
CA ILE A 263 -8.70 -5.03 24.77
C ILE A 263 -9.44 -5.94 25.75
N ASP A 264 -9.92 -7.10 25.33
CA ASP A 264 -10.59 -8.04 26.24
C ASP A 264 -9.62 -8.70 27.23
N ARG A 265 -8.42 -9.08 26.78
CA ARG A 265 -7.35 -9.56 27.68
C ARG A 265 -6.94 -8.47 28.67
N TYR A 266 -6.71 -7.24 28.20
CA TYR A 266 -6.33 -6.12 29.07
C TYR A 266 -7.47 -5.71 30.02
N LEU A 267 -8.74 -5.81 29.61
CA LEU A 267 -9.90 -5.64 30.49
C LEU A 267 -9.95 -6.66 31.62
N GLU A 268 -9.61 -7.93 31.35
CA GLU A 268 -9.52 -8.95 32.40
C GLU A 268 -8.42 -8.60 33.42
N VAL A 269 -7.22 -8.26 32.93
CA VAL A 269 -6.06 -7.90 33.76
C VAL A 269 -6.34 -6.63 34.58
N ALA A 270 -6.76 -5.54 33.94
CA ALA A 270 -7.10 -4.29 34.61
C ALA A 270 -8.22 -4.48 35.65
N SER A 271 -9.22 -5.33 35.37
CA SER A 271 -10.27 -5.65 36.35
C SER A 271 -9.72 -6.37 37.59
N LYS A 272 -8.78 -7.31 37.44
CA LYS A 272 -8.08 -7.93 38.57
C LYS A 272 -7.21 -6.91 39.33
N MET A 273 -6.45 -6.08 38.62
CA MET A 273 -5.59 -5.05 39.21
C MET A 273 -6.37 -3.96 39.97
N TYR A 274 -7.60 -3.64 39.54
CA TYR A 274 -8.49 -2.72 40.26
C TYR A 274 -8.96 -3.26 41.63
N LEU A 275 -9.12 -4.59 41.78
CA LEU A 275 -9.48 -5.20 43.06
C LEU A 275 -8.37 -5.01 44.10
N VAL A 276 -7.11 -5.16 43.69
CA VAL A 276 -5.91 -4.90 44.53
C VAL A 276 -5.46 -3.44 44.54
N ARG A 277 -6.26 -2.51 43.99
CA ARG A 277 -5.99 -1.06 43.91
C ARG A 277 -4.74 -0.65 43.13
N ALA A 278 -4.20 -1.53 42.30
CA ALA A 278 -3.07 -1.24 41.42
C ALA A 278 -3.47 -0.50 40.12
N THR A 279 -4.75 -0.51 39.73
CA THR A 279 -5.27 0.21 38.56
C THR A 279 -6.53 1.00 38.93
N PRO A 280 -6.67 2.27 38.52
CA PRO A 280 -7.89 3.06 38.78
C PRO A 280 -9.06 2.65 37.86
N TRP A 281 -10.30 2.91 38.30
CA TRP A 281 -11.52 2.48 37.58
C TRP A 281 -11.69 3.20 36.24
N GLU A 282 -11.14 4.39 36.14
CA GLU A 282 -11.09 5.27 34.98
C GLU A 282 -10.48 4.58 33.75
N GLU A 283 -9.44 3.75 33.92
CA GLU A 283 -8.87 2.98 32.80
C GLU A 283 -9.81 1.85 32.33
N ILE A 284 -10.51 1.19 33.27
CA ILE A 284 -11.51 0.17 32.93
C ILE A 284 -12.70 0.81 32.18
N ILE A 285 -13.09 2.04 32.52
CA ILE A 285 -14.10 2.80 31.76
C ILE A 285 -13.59 3.11 30.34
N LYS A 286 -12.37 3.63 30.19
CA LYS A 286 -11.76 3.91 28.87
C LYS A 286 -11.73 2.67 27.99
N LEU A 287 -11.24 1.54 28.53
CA LEU A 287 -11.14 0.27 27.79
C LEU A 287 -12.52 -0.27 27.37
N LYS A 288 -13.54 -0.21 28.24
CA LYS A 288 -14.92 -0.59 27.88
C LYS A 288 -15.51 0.30 26.81
N SER A 289 -15.31 1.62 26.91
CA SER A 289 -15.74 2.59 25.88
C SER A 289 -15.08 2.32 24.52
N LYS A 290 -13.77 2.01 24.53
CA LYS A 290 -12.99 1.63 23.35
C LYS A 290 -13.51 0.33 22.71
N LYS A 291 -13.81 -0.69 23.53
CA LYS A 291 -14.43 -1.95 23.05
C LYS A 291 -15.76 -1.70 22.35
N GLU A 292 -16.68 -0.98 22.97
CA GLU A 292 -18.01 -0.72 22.38
C GLU A 292 -17.92 0.15 21.11
N THR A 293 -16.94 1.05 21.03
CA THR A 293 -16.64 1.81 19.81
C THR A 293 -16.18 0.90 18.68
N LEU A 294 -15.24 -0.01 18.94
CA LEU A 294 -14.77 -1.00 17.96
C LEU A 294 -15.88 -1.99 17.53
N ASN A 295 -16.72 -2.45 18.47
CA ASN A 295 -17.90 -3.26 18.19
C ASN A 295 -18.86 -2.55 17.23
N ASN A 296 -19.09 -1.24 17.42
CA ASN A 296 -19.93 -0.44 16.53
C ASN A 296 -19.33 -0.33 15.11
N ILE A 297 -18.03 0.00 15.00
CA ILE A 297 -17.33 0.09 13.72
C ILE A 297 -17.41 -1.26 12.99
N LYS A 298 -17.09 -2.37 13.67
CA LYS A 298 -17.22 -3.72 13.09
C LYS A 298 -18.63 -4.01 12.61
N ALA A 299 -19.65 -3.68 13.40
CA ALA A 299 -21.05 -3.87 13.00
C ALA A 299 -21.40 -3.10 11.71
N ASN A 300 -20.90 -1.88 11.55
CA ASN A 300 -21.12 -1.07 10.35
C ASN A 300 -20.45 -1.69 9.10
N LEU A 301 -19.18 -2.12 9.21
CA LEU A 301 -18.46 -2.82 8.12
C LEU A 301 -19.16 -4.14 7.73
N VAL A 302 -19.54 -4.94 8.72
CA VAL A 302 -20.31 -6.19 8.52
C VAL A 302 -21.65 -5.91 7.82
N ASN A 303 -22.36 -4.85 8.21
CA ASN A 303 -23.65 -4.50 7.63
C ASN A 303 -23.53 -3.99 6.18
N TYR A 304 -22.50 -3.19 5.87
CA TYR A 304 -22.22 -2.81 4.48
C TYR A 304 -21.91 -4.05 3.63
N ASN A 305 -21.02 -4.94 4.09
CA ASN A 305 -20.64 -6.12 3.31
C ASN A 305 -21.81 -7.11 3.10
N LYS A 306 -22.68 -7.28 4.10
CA LYS A 306 -23.96 -8.02 3.93
C LYS A 306 -24.90 -7.35 2.93
N GLY A 307 -24.95 -6.02 2.91
CA GLY A 307 -25.68 -5.22 1.92
C GLY A 307 -25.15 -5.46 0.50
N PHE A 308 -23.83 -5.39 0.32
CA PHE A 308 -23.14 -5.68 -0.94
C PHE A 308 -23.44 -7.10 -1.46
N ASP A 309 -23.23 -8.13 -0.64
CA ASP A 309 -23.49 -9.54 -1.02
C ASP A 309 -25.00 -9.82 -1.27
N SER A 310 -25.89 -8.98 -0.76
CA SER A 310 -27.33 -9.05 -1.05
C SER A 310 -27.70 -8.34 -2.35
N ALA A 311 -27.16 -7.14 -2.59
CA ALA A 311 -27.43 -6.33 -3.78
C ALA A 311 -26.80 -6.91 -5.05
N TYR A 312 -25.61 -7.51 -4.93
CA TYR A 312 -24.79 -7.95 -6.05
C TYR A 312 -24.61 -9.48 -6.13
N ARG A 313 -25.52 -10.24 -5.54
CA ARG A 313 -25.49 -11.73 -5.46
C ARG A 313 -25.22 -12.42 -6.80
N ASN A 314 -25.73 -11.88 -7.89
CA ASN A 314 -25.68 -12.48 -9.23
C ASN A 314 -24.45 -12.05 -10.06
N LEU A 315 -23.49 -11.33 -9.45
CA LEU A 315 -22.28 -10.83 -10.11
C LEU A 315 -21.02 -11.53 -9.58
N ASP A 316 -20.07 -11.75 -10.49
CA ASP A 316 -18.83 -12.48 -10.24
C ASP A 316 -17.73 -11.56 -9.68
N PHE A 317 -17.93 -11.18 -8.42
CA PHE A 317 -16.92 -10.53 -7.60
C PHE A 317 -16.03 -11.58 -6.94
N ASP A 318 -14.71 -11.36 -6.99
CA ASP A 318 -13.75 -12.14 -6.23
C ASP A 318 -13.91 -11.79 -4.74
N ARG A 319 -14.43 -12.75 -3.97
CA ARG A 319 -14.69 -12.57 -2.54
C ARG A 319 -13.49 -12.94 -1.67
N LEU A 320 -12.39 -13.41 -2.26
CA LEU A 320 -11.18 -13.86 -1.57
C LEU A 320 -10.03 -12.85 -1.64
N LEU A 321 -10.09 -11.86 -2.55
CA LEU A 321 -9.16 -10.73 -2.60
C LEU A 321 -8.91 -10.12 -1.21
N ASN A 322 -7.66 -10.18 -0.76
CA ASN A 322 -7.19 -9.36 0.36
C ASN A 322 -6.82 -7.96 -0.18
N ALA A 323 -7.42 -6.90 0.37
CA ALA A 323 -7.08 -5.52 0.01
C ALA A 323 -5.78 -5.02 0.66
N GLU A 324 -5.27 -5.76 1.65
CA GLU A 324 -4.03 -5.44 2.38
C GLU A 324 -2.79 -5.53 1.49
N VAL A 325 -2.70 -6.54 0.61
CA VAL A 325 -1.54 -6.82 -0.27
C VAL A 325 -1.46 -5.92 -1.51
N LEU A 326 -2.45 -5.07 -1.75
CA LEU A 326 -2.40 -4.09 -2.84
C LEU A 326 -1.28 -3.06 -2.55
N PRO A 327 -0.45 -2.62 -3.50
CA PRO A 327 0.53 -1.56 -3.22
C PRO A 327 -0.15 -0.20 -3.03
N VAL A 328 0.56 0.75 -2.45
CA VAL A 328 0.20 2.18 -2.55
C VAL A 328 0.80 2.72 -3.85
N LEU A 329 0.10 3.65 -4.48
CA LEU A 329 0.44 4.19 -5.79
C LEU A 329 0.66 5.70 -5.72
N GLU A 330 1.60 6.21 -6.51
CA GLU A 330 1.70 7.63 -6.85
C GLU A 330 0.98 7.87 -8.19
N ILE A 331 0.46 9.08 -8.41
CA ILE A 331 -0.18 9.45 -9.68
C ILE A 331 0.80 10.30 -10.49
N ILE A 332 1.13 9.84 -11.70
CA ILE A 332 1.98 10.58 -12.64
C ILE A 332 1.19 11.80 -13.17
N PRO A 333 1.48 13.05 -12.76
CA PRO A 333 0.57 14.18 -12.99
C PRO A 333 0.44 14.50 -14.48
N GLU A 334 1.52 14.36 -15.25
CA GLU A 334 1.54 14.57 -16.70
C GLU A 334 0.58 13.62 -17.43
N LYS A 335 0.35 12.42 -16.91
CA LYS A 335 -0.55 11.42 -17.52
C LYS A 335 -2.02 11.72 -17.24
N VAL A 336 -2.33 12.36 -16.11
CA VAL A 336 -3.67 12.81 -15.75
C VAL A 336 -4.03 14.14 -16.41
N PHE A 337 -3.09 15.06 -16.52
CA PHE A 337 -3.33 16.41 -17.04
C PHE A 337 -2.97 16.61 -18.52
N SER A 338 -2.30 15.65 -19.18
CA SER A 338 -2.19 15.69 -20.65
C SER A 338 -3.53 15.37 -21.29
N GLY A 339 -4.10 16.37 -21.96
CA GLY A 339 -5.43 16.29 -22.58
C GLY A 339 -5.64 15.44 -23.85
N PRO A 340 -4.66 14.80 -24.55
CA PRO A 340 -4.90 14.20 -25.87
C PRO A 340 -6.08 13.23 -25.97
N SER A 341 -6.33 12.43 -24.94
CA SER A 341 -7.30 11.33 -25.01
C SER A 341 -8.76 11.81 -24.87
N TYR A 342 -9.04 12.76 -23.97
CA TYR A 342 -10.38 13.37 -23.86
C TYR A 342 -10.65 14.35 -25.01
N ASP A 343 -9.65 15.16 -25.40
CA ASP A 343 -9.78 16.09 -26.54
C ASP A 343 -10.08 15.33 -27.84
N THR A 344 -9.43 14.19 -28.08
CA THR A 344 -9.70 13.37 -29.29
C THR A 344 -11.10 12.79 -29.31
N LEU A 345 -11.66 12.36 -28.17
CA LEU A 345 -13.07 11.93 -28.11
C LEU A 345 -14.02 13.09 -28.43
N ASN A 346 -13.81 14.27 -27.83
CA ASN A 346 -14.62 15.46 -28.10
C ASN A 346 -14.52 15.91 -29.57
N ARG A 347 -13.32 15.88 -30.16
CA ARG A 347 -13.04 16.23 -31.56
C ARG A 347 -13.80 15.31 -32.52
N ASN A 348 -13.76 14.00 -32.28
CA ASN A 348 -14.48 13.01 -33.09
C ASN A 348 -16.01 13.18 -32.96
N LEU A 349 -16.52 13.44 -31.75
CA LEU A 349 -17.95 13.73 -31.52
C LEU A 349 -18.40 15.03 -32.21
N MET A 350 -17.54 16.05 -32.26
CA MET A 350 -17.81 17.32 -32.96
C MET A 350 -17.81 17.13 -34.48
N GLU A 351 -16.85 16.40 -35.05
CA GLU A 351 -16.80 16.07 -36.48
C GLU A 351 -18.04 15.29 -36.92
N LEU A 352 -18.40 14.22 -36.19
CA LEU A 352 -19.57 13.41 -36.50
C LEU A 352 -20.88 14.19 -36.35
N ASN A 353 -21.02 15.07 -35.34
CA ASN A 353 -22.20 15.93 -35.24
C ASN A 353 -22.25 16.99 -36.36
N SER A 354 -21.12 17.56 -36.76
CA SER A 354 -21.06 18.45 -37.92
C SER A 354 -21.54 17.73 -39.19
N LYS A 355 -21.03 16.51 -39.45
CA LYS A 355 -21.49 15.65 -40.57
C LYS A 355 -22.99 15.32 -40.46
N ARG A 356 -23.49 14.97 -39.27
CA ARG A 356 -24.92 14.70 -39.04
C ARG A 356 -25.80 15.91 -39.40
N LEU A 357 -25.38 17.11 -39.03
CA LEU A 357 -26.08 18.37 -39.34
C LEU A 357 -25.94 18.77 -40.83
N ASP A 358 -24.82 18.48 -41.50
CA ASP A 358 -24.69 18.64 -42.96
C ASP A 358 -25.64 17.73 -43.75
N LEU A 359 -25.97 16.54 -43.21
CA LEU A 359 -26.93 15.61 -43.81
C LEU A 359 -28.39 16.00 -43.54
N GLU A 360 -28.69 16.55 -42.36
CA GLU A 360 -30.03 17.06 -42.04
C GLU A 360 -30.38 18.30 -42.89
N TYR A 361 -29.48 19.28 -42.96
CA TYR A 361 -29.68 20.53 -43.69
C TYR A 361 -29.18 20.48 -45.16
N LYS A 362 -28.96 19.27 -45.70
CA LYS A 362 -28.46 19.03 -47.06
C LYS A 362 -29.43 19.61 -48.10
N ARG A 363 -28.99 20.62 -48.88
CA ARG A 363 -29.80 21.36 -49.87
C ARG A 363 -30.55 20.48 -50.88
N THR A 364 -30.14 19.23 -51.10
CA THR A 364 -30.86 18.26 -51.95
C THR A 364 -32.20 17.82 -51.37
N ARG A 365 -32.47 18.06 -50.07
CA ARG A 365 -33.79 17.84 -49.42
C ARG A 365 -34.81 18.92 -49.79
N ASP A 366 -34.37 20.11 -50.23
CA ASP A 366 -35.26 21.22 -50.65
C ASP A 366 -35.87 21.02 -52.06
N PHE A 367 -35.24 20.19 -52.90
CA PHE A 367 -35.67 19.95 -54.28
C PHE A 367 -36.52 18.69 -54.39
N SER A 368 -37.74 18.81 -54.91
CA SER A 368 -38.58 17.66 -55.27
C SER A 368 -38.48 17.41 -56.78
N PHE A 369 -38.24 16.16 -57.15
CA PHE A 369 -38.35 15.69 -58.53
C PHE A 369 -39.16 14.41 -58.54
N ARG A 370 -40.29 14.46 -59.24
CA ARG A 370 -41.22 13.34 -59.40
C ARG A 370 -41.39 13.04 -60.88
N THR A 371 -41.29 11.78 -61.26
CA THR A 371 -41.78 11.29 -62.55
C THR A 371 -43.13 10.60 -62.35
N TYR A 372 -44.00 10.62 -63.36
CA TYR A 372 -45.28 9.93 -63.29
C TYR A 372 -45.67 9.30 -64.63
N LEU A 373 -46.38 8.18 -64.55
CA LEU A 373 -47.06 7.51 -65.65
C LEU A 373 -48.52 7.33 -65.25
N ARG A 374 -49.44 7.98 -65.95
CA ARG A 374 -50.87 8.04 -65.59
C ARG A 374 -51.75 7.69 -66.78
N TYR A 375 -52.88 7.05 -66.50
CA TYR A 375 -53.98 6.87 -67.42
C TYR A 375 -55.13 7.75 -66.96
N ASN A 376 -55.64 8.58 -67.86
CA ASN A 376 -56.55 9.67 -67.55
C ASN A 376 -57.85 9.43 -68.32
N MET A 377 -58.98 9.59 -67.64
CA MET A 377 -60.33 9.40 -68.18
C MET A 377 -61.16 10.64 -67.83
N PHE A 378 -61.78 11.29 -68.80
CA PHE A 378 -62.70 12.40 -68.53
C PHE A 378 -63.84 12.45 -69.55
N ASP A 379 -64.99 13.01 -69.16
CA ASP A 379 -66.07 13.30 -70.10
C ASP A 379 -65.82 14.62 -70.84
N ALA A 380 -65.85 14.57 -72.17
CA ALA A 380 -65.88 15.78 -72.98
C ALA A 380 -67.33 16.20 -73.22
N GLU A 381 -67.55 17.49 -73.50
CA GLU A 381 -68.87 17.97 -73.90
C GLU A 381 -69.41 17.16 -75.10
N LEU A 382 -70.70 16.79 -75.00
CA LEU A 382 -71.36 15.73 -75.77
C LEU A 382 -70.80 14.31 -75.53
N ALA A 383 -71.13 13.78 -74.33
CA ALA A 383 -71.39 12.36 -74.03
C ALA A 383 -70.26 11.33 -74.23
N ASN A 384 -69.07 11.72 -74.66
CA ASN A 384 -67.97 10.80 -74.95
C ASN A 384 -66.88 10.85 -73.86
N ILE A 385 -66.60 9.70 -73.25
CA ILE A 385 -65.45 9.54 -72.35
C ILE A 385 -64.18 9.50 -73.20
N ARG A 386 -63.24 10.39 -72.92
CA ARG A 386 -61.90 10.41 -73.52
C ARG A 386 -60.90 9.77 -72.58
N THR A 387 -60.12 8.81 -73.10
CA THR A 387 -59.13 8.04 -72.33
C THR A 387 -57.75 8.16 -72.96
N PHE A 388 -56.72 8.51 -72.18
CA PHE A 388 -55.35 8.64 -72.70
C PHE A 388 -54.28 8.40 -71.63
N GLY A 389 -53.17 7.80 -72.04
CA GLY A 389 -51.95 7.73 -71.24
C GLY A 389 -51.18 9.06 -71.28
N SER A 390 -50.59 9.45 -70.15
CA SER A 390 -49.64 10.55 -70.05
C SER A 390 -48.43 10.12 -69.23
N ILE A 391 -47.24 10.43 -69.75
CA ILE A 391 -45.99 10.41 -69.00
C ILE A 391 -45.57 11.86 -68.75
N GLY A 392 -45.00 12.13 -67.59
CA GLY A 392 -44.51 13.47 -67.28
C GLY A 392 -43.55 13.50 -66.11
N ALA A 393 -43.00 14.69 -65.88
CA ALA A 393 -42.16 14.97 -64.73
C ALA A 393 -42.57 16.30 -64.10
N THR A 394 -42.39 16.41 -62.79
CA THR A 394 -42.62 17.62 -62.00
C THR A 394 -41.37 17.89 -61.19
N PHE A 395 -40.72 19.02 -61.46
CA PHE A 395 -39.64 19.55 -60.67
C PHE A 395 -40.16 20.71 -59.82
N THR A 396 -39.84 20.70 -58.53
CA THR A 396 -40.20 21.77 -57.60
C THR A 396 -38.94 22.19 -56.85
N ALA A 397 -38.62 23.48 -56.95
CA ALA A 397 -37.50 24.11 -56.27
C ALA A 397 -38.00 25.36 -55.53
N PRO A 398 -37.48 25.67 -54.33
CA PRO A 398 -37.78 26.94 -53.68
C PRO A 398 -37.14 28.09 -54.47
N LEU A 399 -37.93 29.12 -54.79
CA LEU A 399 -37.46 30.31 -55.52
C LEU A 399 -36.54 31.21 -54.68
N PHE A 400 -36.50 31.02 -53.36
CA PHE A 400 -35.69 31.78 -52.42
C PHE A 400 -34.86 30.85 -51.54
N ARG A 401 -33.55 31.11 -51.40
CA ARG A 401 -32.67 30.37 -50.47
C ARG A 401 -33.17 30.57 -49.04
N ASN A 402 -33.57 29.49 -48.38
CA ASN A 402 -33.97 29.53 -46.98
C ASN A 402 -32.75 29.71 -46.06
N LYS A 403 -32.34 30.97 -45.86
CA LYS A 403 -31.24 31.35 -44.96
C LYS A 403 -31.43 30.84 -43.52
N ARG A 404 -32.67 30.52 -43.10
CA ARG A 404 -32.94 29.98 -41.75
C ARG A 404 -32.38 28.57 -41.57
N ASN A 405 -32.33 27.72 -42.60
CA ASN A 405 -31.76 26.37 -42.48
C ASN A 405 -30.24 26.42 -42.19
N GLU A 406 -29.55 27.36 -42.84
CA GLU A 406 -28.13 27.64 -42.64
C GLU A 406 -27.86 28.18 -41.23
N GLN A 407 -28.68 29.14 -40.78
CA GLN A 407 -28.64 29.66 -39.41
C GLN A 407 -29.02 28.60 -38.35
N LEU A 408 -29.93 27.67 -38.64
CA LEU A 408 -30.27 26.57 -37.75
C LEU A 408 -29.08 25.61 -37.61
N LYS A 409 -28.44 25.20 -38.72
CA LYS A 409 -27.21 24.39 -38.69
C LYS A 409 -26.13 25.04 -37.83
N GLU A 410 -25.86 26.33 -38.04
CA GLU A 410 -24.89 27.12 -37.25
C GLU A 410 -25.23 27.12 -35.75
N LYS A 411 -26.50 27.28 -35.38
CA LYS A 411 -26.93 27.34 -33.98
C LYS A 411 -26.97 25.97 -33.30
N GLU A 412 -27.38 24.91 -33.99
CA GLU A 412 -27.32 23.55 -33.46
C GLU A 412 -25.87 23.09 -33.27
N LEU A 413 -24.98 23.41 -34.21
CA LEU A 413 -23.55 23.10 -34.07
C LEU A 413 -22.93 23.84 -32.88
N ALA A 414 -23.24 25.12 -32.69
CA ALA A 414 -22.78 25.90 -31.53
C ALA A 414 -23.35 25.39 -30.19
N VAL A 415 -24.55 24.79 -30.18
CA VAL A 415 -25.10 24.11 -28.99
C VAL A 415 -24.31 22.84 -28.67
N VAL A 416 -23.97 22.03 -29.67
CA VAL A 416 -23.12 20.83 -29.49
C VAL A 416 -21.71 21.22 -29.01
N GLU A 417 -21.09 22.23 -29.63
CA GLU A 417 -19.79 22.77 -29.24
C GLU A 417 -19.77 23.24 -27.78
N SER A 418 -20.81 23.98 -27.37
CA SER A 418 -20.99 24.45 -25.99
C SER A 418 -21.16 23.29 -25.01
N GLN A 419 -21.95 22.27 -25.36
CA GLN A 419 -22.13 21.07 -24.54
C GLN A 419 -20.83 20.27 -24.37
N LEU A 420 -20.07 20.06 -25.45
CA LEU A 420 -18.79 19.34 -25.41
C LEU A 420 -17.73 20.13 -24.61
N SER A 421 -17.69 21.46 -24.76
CA SER A 421 -16.81 22.36 -24.00
C SER A 421 -17.17 22.41 -22.52
N GLN A 422 -18.46 22.43 -22.18
CA GLN A 422 -18.92 22.33 -20.80
C GLN A 422 -18.53 20.98 -20.18
N GLN A 423 -18.72 19.86 -20.89
CA GLN A 423 -18.28 18.55 -20.40
C GLN A 423 -16.76 18.46 -20.20
N LEU A 424 -15.96 19.00 -21.12
CA LEU A 424 -14.50 19.11 -20.96
C LEU A 424 -14.14 19.90 -19.70
N THR A 425 -14.82 21.03 -19.47
CA THR A 425 -14.59 21.89 -18.29
C THR A 425 -14.96 21.16 -17.00
N THR A 426 -16.09 20.45 -16.96
CA THR A 426 -16.50 19.62 -15.82
C THR A 426 -15.49 18.50 -15.55
N VAL A 427 -15.04 17.78 -16.58
CA VAL A 427 -14.07 16.69 -16.43
C VAL A 427 -12.72 17.21 -15.94
N ASN A 428 -12.20 18.30 -16.49
CA ASN A 428 -10.94 18.91 -16.03
C ASN A 428 -11.03 19.37 -14.57
N ASN A 429 -12.17 19.94 -14.16
CA ASN A 429 -12.40 20.34 -12.77
C ASN A 429 -12.52 19.13 -11.83
N GLU A 430 -13.21 18.06 -12.23
CA GLU A 430 -13.28 16.83 -11.43
C GLU A 430 -11.91 16.13 -11.32
N LEU A 431 -11.12 16.08 -12.40
CA LEU A 431 -9.75 15.57 -12.38
C LEU A 431 -8.87 16.36 -11.41
N MET A 432 -8.87 17.70 -11.50
CA MET A 432 -8.09 18.57 -10.61
C MET A 432 -8.51 18.39 -9.14
N ASN A 433 -9.82 18.35 -8.86
CA ASN A 433 -10.33 18.12 -7.52
C ASN A 433 -9.93 16.75 -6.96
N HIS A 434 -10.12 15.67 -7.73
CA HIS A 434 -9.85 14.32 -7.25
C HIS A 434 -8.35 14.01 -7.16
N TYR A 435 -7.51 14.63 -8.00
CA TYR A 435 -6.06 14.63 -7.85
C TYR A 435 -5.65 15.34 -6.55
N TYR A 436 -6.12 16.56 -6.32
CA TYR A 436 -5.81 17.28 -5.07
C TYR A 436 -6.26 16.53 -3.81
N GLU A 437 -7.44 15.90 -3.85
CA GLU A 437 -7.91 15.02 -2.78
C GLU A 437 -7.01 13.78 -2.62
N TYR A 438 -6.55 13.16 -3.71
CA TYR A 438 -5.64 12.02 -3.69
C TYR A 438 -4.31 12.38 -3.01
N GLU A 439 -3.66 13.46 -3.45
CA GLU A 439 -2.40 13.98 -2.88
C GLU A 439 -2.53 14.29 -1.38
N TYR A 440 -3.66 14.88 -0.98
CA TYR A 440 -3.93 15.17 0.42
C TYR A 440 -4.08 13.89 1.26
N ILE A 441 -4.76 12.86 0.73
CA ILE A 441 -4.88 11.55 1.39
C ILE A 441 -3.54 10.80 1.39
N LEU A 442 -2.74 10.91 0.33
CA LEU A 442 -1.42 10.27 0.22
C LEU A 442 -0.48 10.85 1.27
N LYS A 443 -0.49 12.17 1.46
CA LYS A 443 0.18 12.79 2.61
C LYS A 443 -0.33 12.24 3.94
N GLN A 444 -1.64 12.09 4.14
CA GLN A 444 -2.18 11.52 5.38
C GLN A 444 -1.73 10.07 5.61
N TYR A 445 -1.60 9.28 4.53
CA TYR A 445 -1.03 7.93 4.57
C TYR A 445 0.45 7.97 5.00
N ILE A 446 1.28 8.85 4.42
CA ILE A 446 2.69 9.02 4.79
C ILE A 446 2.83 9.48 6.25
N ASP A 447 2.05 10.48 6.66
CA ASP A 447 1.97 10.97 8.04
C ASP A 447 1.47 9.89 9.02
N ALA A 448 0.77 8.85 8.56
CA ALA A 448 0.36 7.70 9.37
C ALA A 448 1.42 6.59 9.36
N PHE A 449 2.07 6.33 8.23
CA PHE A 449 3.13 5.34 8.08
C PHE A 449 4.33 5.70 8.97
N GLY A 450 4.77 6.97 8.97
CA GLY A 450 5.81 7.43 9.89
C GLY A 450 5.44 7.33 11.38
N LYS A 451 4.14 7.29 11.74
CA LYS A 451 3.71 6.96 13.12
C LYS A 451 3.78 5.46 13.38
N LYS A 452 3.59 4.63 12.36
CA LYS A 452 3.70 3.17 12.44
C LYS A 452 5.12 2.78 12.83
N GLU A 453 6.11 3.32 12.14
CA GLU A 453 7.54 3.10 12.43
C GLU A 453 7.91 3.57 13.85
N VAL A 454 7.36 4.69 14.30
CA VAL A 454 7.51 5.16 15.69
C VAL A 454 6.83 4.22 16.70
N ALA A 455 5.71 3.58 16.35
CA ALA A 455 5.03 2.60 17.22
C ALA A 455 5.79 1.26 17.26
N LEU A 456 6.33 0.78 16.13
CA LEU A 456 7.21 -0.39 16.04
C LEU A 456 8.48 -0.20 16.88
N GLU A 457 9.17 0.94 16.74
CA GLU A 457 10.40 1.27 17.47
C GLU A 457 10.14 1.60 18.96
N ARG A 458 8.88 1.80 19.38
CA ARG A 458 8.47 1.74 20.80
C ARG A 458 8.26 0.31 21.26
N LEU A 459 7.51 -0.49 20.51
CA LEU A 459 7.18 -1.87 20.87
C LEU A 459 8.46 -2.74 20.96
N ARG A 460 9.39 -2.61 20.01
CA ARG A 460 10.72 -3.21 20.06
C ARG A 460 11.47 -2.86 21.35
N LYS A 461 11.38 -1.60 21.81
CA LYS A 461 12.00 -1.18 23.07
C LYS A 461 11.36 -1.85 24.27
N GLU A 462 10.03 -1.93 24.35
CA GLU A 462 9.37 -2.61 25.47
C GLU A 462 9.70 -4.11 25.50
N VAL A 463 9.69 -4.81 24.36
CA VAL A 463 10.14 -6.22 24.27
C VAL A 463 11.62 -6.38 24.66
N THR A 464 12.48 -5.44 24.25
CA THR A 464 13.90 -5.45 24.63
C THR A 464 14.11 -5.19 26.14
N LYS A 465 13.30 -4.32 26.76
CA LYS A 465 13.35 -4.08 28.21
C LYS A 465 12.98 -5.33 29.00
N ASP A 466 11.92 -6.04 28.62
CA ASP A 466 11.53 -7.27 29.31
C ASP A 466 12.63 -8.33 29.24
N TYR A 467 13.15 -8.59 28.03
CA TYR A 467 14.27 -9.50 27.82
C TYR A 467 15.48 -9.15 28.72
N LEU A 468 15.88 -7.88 28.75
CA LEU A 468 16.98 -7.40 29.61
C LEU A 468 16.65 -7.40 31.11
N ASN A 469 15.41 -7.75 31.50
CA ASN A 469 14.87 -7.61 32.84
C ASN A 469 15.03 -6.17 33.39
N ASP A 470 14.92 -5.17 32.50
CA ASP A 470 14.99 -3.76 32.85
C ASP A 470 13.86 -3.42 33.84
N PRO A 471 14.17 -2.81 34.99
CA PRO A 471 13.15 -2.41 35.95
C PRO A 471 12.10 -1.43 35.40
N LYS A 472 12.29 -0.85 34.20
CA LYS A 472 11.37 0.05 33.51
C LYS A 472 10.45 -0.64 32.48
N PHE A 473 10.47 -1.97 32.39
CA PHE A 473 9.47 -2.69 31.62
C PHE A 473 8.10 -2.70 32.32
N THR A 474 7.02 -2.49 31.56
CA THR A 474 5.67 -2.89 31.99
C THR A 474 4.94 -3.62 30.83
N PRO A 475 4.23 -4.73 31.10
CA PRO A 475 3.41 -5.38 30.08
C PRO A 475 2.25 -4.49 29.58
N ILE A 476 1.85 -3.51 30.37
CA ILE A 476 0.78 -2.56 30.04
C ILE A 476 1.21 -1.60 28.93
N ASP A 477 2.43 -1.07 28.98
CA ASP A 477 2.93 -0.14 27.96
C ASP A 477 3.13 -0.86 26.62
N ALA A 478 3.59 -2.11 26.65
CA ALA A 478 3.69 -2.94 25.45
C ALA A 478 2.30 -3.27 24.85
N ILE A 479 1.30 -3.64 25.68
CA ILE A 479 -0.10 -3.80 25.24
C ILE A 479 -0.64 -2.53 24.59
N ASN A 480 -0.37 -1.36 25.19
CA ASN A 480 -0.80 -0.08 24.65
C ASN A 480 -0.14 0.22 23.29
N ALA A 481 1.15 -0.11 23.13
CA ALA A 481 1.88 0.05 21.88
C ALA A 481 1.35 -0.88 20.76
N ILE A 482 0.96 -2.12 21.07
CA ILE A 482 0.37 -3.04 20.07
C ILE A 482 -1.02 -2.53 19.61
N ASP A 483 -1.87 -2.01 20.51
CA ASP A 483 -3.14 -1.40 20.08
C ASP A 483 -2.93 -0.08 19.33
N GLU A 484 -1.93 0.74 19.68
CA GLU A 484 -1.55 1.92 18.89
C GLU A 484 -1.12 1.52 17.47
N LEU A 485 -0.27 0.50 17.33
CA LEU A 485 0.16 -0.06 16.06
C LEU A 485 -1.03 -0.58 15.22
N TYR A 486 -1.92 -1.39 15.80
CA TYR A 486 -3.09 -1.90 15.09
C TYR A 486 -4.17 -0.83 14.86
N ALA A 487 -4.15 0.30 15.58
CA ALA A 487 -4.94 1.48 15.23
C ALA A 487 -4.39 2.15 13.96
N ILE A 488 -3.07 2.32 13.89
CA ILE A 488 -2.39 2.93 12.75
C ILE A 488 -2.54 2.07 11.49
N GLU A 489 -2.42 0.74 11.56
CA GLU A 489 -2.68 -0.16 10.43
C GLU A 489 -4.14 -0.10 9.94
N PHE A 490 -5.13 0.04 10.85
CA PHE A 490 -6.53 0.26 10.47
C PHE A 490 -6.71 1.60 9.72
N ASP A 491 -6.09 2.68 10.23
CA ASP A 491 -6.13 4.00 9.59
C ASP A 491 -5.40 4.00 8.24
N LEU A 492 -4.28 3.29 8.11
CA LEU A 492 -3.56 3.08 6.84
C LEU A 492 -4.44 2.37 5.81
N LEU A 493 -5.17 1.33 6.20
CA LEU A 493 -6.15 0.67 5.32
C LEU A 493 -7.32 1.59 4.92
N ASP A 494 -7.75 2.51 5.80
CA ASP A 494 -8.78 3.51 5.51
C ASP A 494 -8.28 4.60 4.53
N PHE A 495 -7.07 5.13 4.73
CA PHE A 495 -6.44 6.05 3.76
C PHE A 495 -6.22 5.35 2.41
N LYS A 496 -5.73 4.11 2.41
CA LYS A 496 -5.50 3.29 1.22
C LYS A 496 -6.81 2.98 0.47
N GLN A 497 -7.90 2.68 1.18
CA GLN A 497 -9.24 2.59 0.57
C GLN A 497 -9.59 3.90 -0.15
N LYS A 498 -9.43 5.05 0.51
CA LYS A 498 -9.76 6.37 -0.07
C LYS A 498 -8.90 6.70 -1.30
N LEU A 499 -7.59 6.41 -1.27
CA LEU A 499 -6.71 6.53 -2.45
C LEU A 499 -7.26 5.72 -3.62
N TYR A 500 -7.53 4.43 -3.43
CA TYR A 500 -8.05 3.56 -4.48
C TYR A 500 -9.41 4.04 -5.04
N LEU A 501 -10.29 4.59 -4.20
CA LEU A 501 -11.57 5.16 -4.64
C LEU A 501 -11.41 6.48 -5.44
N LYS A 502 -10.44 7.33 -5.07
CA LYS A 502 -10.12 8.56 -5.83
C LYS A 502 -9.43 8.23 -7.16
N LEU A 503 -8.48 7.30 -7.16
CA LEU A 503 -7.81 6.82 -8.37
C LEU A 503 -8.80 6.15 -9.34
N LEU A 504 -9.72 5.31 -8.83
CA LEU A 504 -10.80 4.73 -9.65
C LEU A 504 -11.70 5.81 -10.28
N LYS A 505 -11.95 6.91 -9.56
CA LYS A 505 -12.71 8.04 -10.08
C LYS A 505 -11.92 8.81 -11.15
N ILE A 506 -10.63 9.05 -10.98
CA ILE A 506 -9.74 9.63 -12.01
C ILE A 506 -9.70 8.74 -13.26
N TYR A 507 -9.45 7.44 -13.10
CA TYR A 507 -9.49 6.45 -14.17
C TYR A 507 -10.85 6.41 -14.91
N SER A 508 -11.97 6.61 -14.20
CA SER A 508 -13.31 6.65 -14.82
C SER A 508 -13.52 7.85 -15.76
N LEU A 509 -12.82 8.97 -15.51
CA LEU A 509 -12.91 10.22 -16.26
C LEU A 509 -11.98 10.25 -17.48
N LEU A 510 -10.85 9.56 -17.40
CA LEU A 510 -9.83 9.49 -18.45
C LEU A 510 -10.18 8.43 -19.51
N SER A 511 -9.52 8.55 -20.66
CA SER A 511 -9.58 7.55 -21.74
C SER A 511 -8.24 6.81 -21.83
N VAL A 512 -8.02 5.95 -20.84
CA VAL A 512 -6.83 5.11 -20.65
C VAL A 512 -7.29 3.68 -20.34
N ASP A 513 -6.50 2.68 -20.73
CA ASP A 513 -6.91 1.27 -20.67
C ASP A 513 -6.33 0.50 -19.48
N VAL A 514 -5.06 0.68 -19.08
CA VAL A 514 -4.54 0.21 -17.77
C VAL A 514 -4.49 1.36 -16.76
N VAL A 515 -4.61 1.08 -15.46
CA VAL A 515 -4.34 2.10 -14.44
C VAL A 515 -2.84 2.37 -14.28
N SER A 516 -1.98 1.37 -14.55
CA SER A 516 -0.52 1.53 -14.54
C SER A 516 0.07 2.36 -15.70
N GLU A 517 -0.76 2.93 -16.58
CA GLU A 517 -0.35 4.04 -17.48
C GLU A 517 -0.37 5.41 -16.79
N LEU A 518 -1.01 5.49 -15.61
CA LEU A 518 -1.23 6.69 -14.80
C LEU A 518 -0.49 6.67 -13.46
N THR A 519 0.02 5.52 -13.02
CA THR A 519 0.50 5.31 -11.64
C THR A 519 1.66 4.34 -11.52
N GLU A 520 2.54 4.62 -10.56
CA GLU A 520 3.69 3.78 -10.19
C GLU A 520 3.60 3.40 -8.68
N PRO A 521 4.07 2.20 -8.26
CA PRO A 521 4.10 1.82 -6.84
C PRO A 521 5.06 2.68 -6.01
N ILE A 522 4.69 2.99 -4.76
CA ILE A 522 5.56 3.74 -3.82
C ILE A 522 6.30 2.77 -2.89
N GLU A 523 7.62 2.79 -2.95
CA GLU A 523 8.50 2.03 -2.05
C GLU A 523 8.78 2.81 -0.75
N PHE A 524 8.08 2.46 0.34
CA PHE A 524 8.24 3.17 1.61
C PHE A 524 9.44 2.74 2.47
N HIS A 525 10.07 1.59 2.22
CA HIS A 525 11.10 1.06 3.14
C HIS A 525 12.27 2.03 3.33
N ASN A 526 12.82 2.54 2.22
CA ASN A 526 13.96 3.47 2.18
C ASN A 526 13.72 4.84 2.88
N PHE A 527 12.51 5.15 3.38
CA PHE A 527 12.21 6.43 4.03
C PHE A 527 12.51 6.47 5.53
N PHE A 528 12.65 5.31 6.20
CA PHE A 528 12.71 5.24 7.66
C PHE A 528 13.86 4.38 8.22
N ASP A 529 14.71 3.81 7.35
CA ASP A 529 15.90 3.06 7.73
C ASP A 529 16.80 3.88 8.69
N LYS A 530 17.33 3.25 9.75
CA LYS A 530 18.24 3.92 10.71
C LYS A 530 19.67 4.01 10.15
N MET A 531 20.02 3.08 9.25
CA MET A 531 21.29 2.99 8.55
C MET A 531 21.08 3.18 7.04
N VAL A 532 22.05 3.77 6.35
CA VAL A 532 21.92 4.00 4.89
C VAL A 532 22.39 2.77 4.13
N GLY A 533 21.52 2.21 3.29
CA GLY A 533 21.78 1.02 2.49
C GLY A 533 21.65 -0.29 3.28
N ALA A 534 21.20 -1.33 2.61
CA ALA A 534 20.96 -2.67 3.17
C ALA A 534 22.22 -3.24 3.85
N ARG A 535 22.10 -3.64 5.13
CA ARG A 535 23.27 -4.04 5.93
C ARG A 535 23.41 -5.55 6.10
N ALA A 536 24.58 -6.06 5.69
CA ALA A 536 25.10 -7.36 6.05
C ALA A 536 26.15 -7.23 7.18
N GLY A 537 26.35 -8.27 8.00
CA GLY A 537 27.28 -8.22 9.14
C GLY A 537 27.99 -9.53 9.42
N TYR A 538 29.32 -9.49 9.53
CA TYR A 538 30.14 -10.65 9.88
C TYR A 538 30.15 -10.90 11.39
N ILE A 539 29.92 -12.16 11.78
CA ILE A 539 29.92 -12.63 13.17
C ILE A 539 30.98 -13.73 13.30
N TRP A 540 32.10 -13.39 13.93
CA TRP A 540 33.18 -14.33 14.22
C TRP A 540 32.90 -15.13 15.50
N SER A 541 33.46 -16.34 15.60
CA SER A 541 33.20 -17.22 16.76
C SER A 541 33.76 -16.67 18.09
N GLU A 542 34.69 -15.71 18.07
CA GLU A 542 35.10 -14.97 19.27
C GLU A 542 33.92 -14.17 19.87
N LEU A 543 33.07 -13.55 19.05
CA LEU A 543 31.87 -12.84 19.52
C LEU A 543 30.85 -13.82 20.14
N LEU A 544 30.62 -14.96 19.51
CA LEU A 544 29.68 -15.99 20.00
C LEU A 544 30.17 -16.74 21.26
N ASN A 545 31.47 -16.69 21.54
CA ASN A 545 32.07 -17.19 22.78
C ASN A 545 32.13 -16.12 23.90
N SER A 546 32.06 -14.83 23.57
CA SER A 546 32.17 -13.73 24.55
C SER A 546 30.85 -13.04 24.87
N MET A 547 29.83 -13.20 24.03
CA MET A 547 28.46 -12.69 24.21
C MET A 547 27.44 -13.83 24.10
N GLU A 548 26.25 -13.63 24.66
CA GLU A 548 25.13 -14.55 24.45
C GLU A 548 24.35 -14.24 23.16
N PRO A 549 23.80 -15.26 22.47
CA PRO A 549 23.11 -15.12 21.19
C PRO A 549 22.05 -14.02 21.19
N GLU A 550 21.26 -13.94 22.27
CA GLU A 550 20.19 -12.96 22.43
C GLU A 550 20.69 -11.51 22.37
N PHE A 551 21.87 -11.22 22.95
CA PHE A 551 22.47 -9.89 22.86
C PHE A 551 22.92 -9.59 21.43
N VAL A 552 23.53 -10.57 20.75
CA VAL A 552 23.98 -10.43 19.36
C VAL A 552 22.79 -10.18 18.43
N VAL A 553 21.68 -10.91 18.61
CA VAL A 553 20.40 -10.72 17.88
C VAL A 553 19.86 -9.30 18.09
N LYS A 554 19.63 -8.89 19.35
CA LYS A 554 19.02 -7.57 19.63
C LYS A 554 19.96 -6.40 19.27
N TYR A 555 21.29 -6.59 19.29
CA TYR A 555 22.25 -5.62 18.77
C TYR A 555 22.22 -5.52 17.23
N ALA A 556 22.11 -6.66 16.54
CA ALA A 556 22.02 -6.69 15.07
C ALA A 556 20.75 -5.99 14.57
N VAL A 557 19.58 -6.34 15.12
CA VAL A 557 18.28 -5.74 14.80
C VAL A 557 18.22 -4.24 15.17
N ASN A 558 18.98 -3.80 16.17
CA ASN A 558 19.10 -2.38 16.51
C ASN A 558 19.95 -1.57 15.50
N ASN A 559 20.77 -2.25 14.69
CA ASN A 559 21.65 -1.65 13.68
C ASN A 559 21.17 -1.94 12.24
N ASP A 560 19.93 -2.40 12.07
CA ASP A 560 19.27 -2.69 10.78
C ASP A 560 20.06 -3.67 9.90
N PHE A 561 20.70 -4.66 10.52
CA PHE A 561 21.32 -5.79 9.80
C PHE A 561 20.25 -6.76 9.30
N GLU A 562 19.97 -6.71 8.00
CA GLU A 562 19.09 -7.64 7.28
C GLU A 562 19.71 -9.04 7.15
N ARG A 563 21.04 -9.13 7.11
CA ARG A 563 21.78 -10.36 6.77
C ARG A 563 23.01 -10.52 7.67
N LEU A 564 23.32 -11.74 8.11
CA LEU A 564 24.47 -12.01 8.98
C LEU A 564 25.28 -13.21 8.50
N PHE A 565 26.60 -13.02 8.42
CA PHE A 565 27.56 -14.00 7.92
C PHE A 565 28.27 -14.64 9.14
N ILE A 566 27.86 -15.85 9.51
CA ILE A 566 28.10 -16.42 10.85
C ILE A 566 29.15 -17.53 10.82
N SER A 567 30.25 -17.32 11.56
CA SER A 567 31.27 -18.32 11.84
C SER A 567 30.89 -19.17 13.06
N THR A 568 30.61 -20.46 12.84
CA THR A 568 30.27 -21.42 13.89
C THR A 568 31.49 -22.23 14.36
N ALA A 569 32.70 -21.85 13.94
CA ALA A 569 33.92 -22.60 14.20
C ALA A 569 34.24 -22.67 15.71
N GLY A 570 34.05 -23.86 16.30
CA GLY A 570 34.21 -24.10 17.74
C GLY A 570 33.00 -23.68 18.60
N ILE A 571 31.86 -23.38 17.98
CA ILE A 571 30.57 -23.16 18.65
C ILE A 571 29.79 -24.49 18.69
N ASP A 572 29.00 -24.69 19.73
CA ASP A 572 28.12 -25.84 19.89
C ASP A 572 26.87 -25.75 18.98
N ASP A 573 26.42 -26.88 18.43
CA ASP A 573 25.31 -26.93 17.47
C ASP A 573 23.96 -26.49 18.09
N GLU A 574 23.70 -26.72 19.38
CA GLU A 574 22.50 -26.18 20.04
C GLU A 574 22.60 -24.66 20.19
N LYS A 575 23.78 -24.12 20.53
CA LYS A 575 24.00 -22.66 20.61
C LYS A 575 23.89 -21.99 19.23
N THR A 576 24.44 -22.62 18.18
CA THR A 576 24.31 -22.16 16.80
C THR A 576 22.88 -22.21 16.31
N LYS A 577 22.15 -23.32 16.53
CA LYS A 577 20.75 -23.41 16.11
C LYS A 577 19.88 -22.38 16.85
N ARG A 578 20.06 -22.22 18.16
CA ARG A 578 19.33 -21.21 18.96
C ARG A 578 19.54 -19.78 18.45
N LEU A 579 20.73 -19.46 17.92
CA LEU A 579 21.00 -18.17 17.27
C LEU A 579 20.20 -18.02 15.97
N ILE A 580 20.19 -19.04 15.10
CA ILE A 580 19.45 -19.03 13.83
C ILE A 580 17.93 -18.91 14.09
N ASP A 581 17.38 -19.77 14.95
CA ASP A 581 15.96 -19.78 15.36
C ASP A 581 15.49 -18.42 15.96
N MET A 582 16.42 -17.57 16.43
CA MET A 582 16.14 -16.22 16.91
C MET A 582 16.30 -15.14 15.83
N LEU A 583 17.31 -15.24 14.97
CA LEU A 583 17.50 -14.31 13.84
C LEU A 583 16.35 -14.41 12.84
N HIS A 584 15.86 -15.63 12.56
CA HIS A 584 14.70 -15.87 11.70
C HIS A 584 13.40 -15.24 12.24
N LYS A 585 13.19 -15.20 13.56
CA LYS A 585 12.03 -14.52 14.18
C LYS A 585 12.06 -13.00 13.97
N GLU A 586 13.26 -12.44 13.89
CA GLU A 586 13.53 -11.03 13.61
C GLU A 586 13.75 -10.78 12.10
N GLN A 587 13.50 -11.79 11.25
CA GLN A 587 13.62 -11.77 9.78
C GLN A 587 15.03 -11.52 9.22
N VAL A 588 16.05 -11.69 10.05
CA VAL A 588 17.45 -11.55 9.66
C VAL A 588 17.92 -12.83 8.97
N GLN A 589 18.34 -12.73 7.71
CA GLN A 589 18.88 -13.87 6.95
C GLN A 589 20.22 -14.32 7.52
N THR A 590 20.44 -15.62 7.58
CA THR A 590 21.63 -16.26 8.14
C THR A 590 22.43 -16.94 7.04
N PHE A 591 23.69 -16.53 6.89
CA PHE A 591 24.64 -17.16 5.97
C PHE A 591 25.72 -17.88 6.76
N ARG A 592 26.06 -19.11 6.39
CA ARG A 592 27.19 -19.83 7.01
C ARG A 592 28.51 -19.31 6.43
N LEU A 593 29.34 -18.69 7.26
CA LEU A 593 30.67 -18.19 6.88
C LEU A 593 31.70 -19.34 6.80
N ILE A 594 32.06 -19.76 5.59
CA ILE A 594 33.00 -20.87 5.33
C ILE A 594 34.26 -20.30 4.69
N GLY A 595 35.35 -20.26 5.46
CA GLY A 595 36.68 -19.88 4.97
C GLY A 595 37.73 -20.97 5.16
N ASN A 596 38.49 -21.24 4.10
CA ASN A 596 39.64 -22.16 4.13
C ASN A 596 40.56 -21.93 2.91
N ASN A 597 41.51 -21.00 3.04
CA ASN A 597 42.40 -20.59 1.94
C ASN A 597 43.17 -21.77 1.31
N ASN A 598 43.44 -22.85 2.05
CA ASN A 598 44.12 -24.05 1.52
C ASN A 598 43.39 -24.68 0.32
N VAL A 599 42.06 -24.53 0.22
CA VAL A 599 41.30 -25.08 -0.91
C VAL A 599 41.67 -24.39 -2.22
N ALA A 600 42.08 -23.12 -2.19
CA ALA A 600 42.55 -22.44 -3.38
C ALA A 600 43.90 -23.00 -3.90
N SER A 601 44.75 -23.56 -3.02
CA SER A 601 46.02 -24.18 -3.45
C SER A 601 45.85 -25.64 -3.88
N THR A 602 44.98 -26.42 -3.23
CA THR A 602 44.79 -27.86 -3.51
C THR A 602 43.69 -28.14 -4.54
N GLY A 603 42.68 -27.28 -4.63
CA GLY A 603 41.44 -27.54 -5.34
C GLY A 603 40.59 -28.66 -4.70
N ASP A 604 40.85 -29.04 -3.44
CA ASP A 604 40.12 -30.08 -2.70
C ASP A 604 38.91 -29.49 -1.96
N THR A 605 37.71 -29.88 -2.40
CA THR A 605 36.44 -29.33 -1.91
C THR A 605 35.74 -30.19 -0.87
N GLU A 606 36.22 -31.41 -0.55
CA GLU A 606 35.46 -32.36 0.30
C GLU A 606 35.07 -31.75 1.66
N ASN A 607 35.97 -30.97 2.26
CA ASN A 607 35.73 -30.26 3.51
C ASN A 607 34.69 -29.14 3.39
N ILE A 608 34.76 -28.32 2.32
CA ILE A 608 33.80 -27.23 2.09
C ILE A 608 32.41 -27.80 1.81
N ILE A 609 32.29 -28.82 0.97
CA ILE A 609 30.99 -29.46 0.67
C ILE A 609 30.40 -30.13 1.91
N ALA A 610 31.21 -30.70 2.80
CA ALA A 610 30.74 -31.19 4.09
C ALA A 610 30.21 -30.06 5.00
N GLN A 611 30.89 -28.91 5.05
CA GLN A 611 30.41 -27.75 5.81
C GLN A 611 29.14 -27.11 5.23
N VAL A 612 29.02 -27.04 3.90
CA VAL A 612 27.80 -26.59 3.21
C VAL A 612 26.64 -27.52 3.57
N LYS A 613 26.81 -28.84 3.46
CA LYS A 613 25.77 -29.82 3.81
C LYS A 613 25.35 -29.76 5.28
N ALA A 614 26.27 -29.46 6.19
CA ALA A 614 25.94 -29.21 7.59
C ALA A 614 25.14 -27.90 7.77
N ALA A 615 25.49 -26.83 7.04
CA ALA A 615 24.77 -25.56 7.08
C ALA A 615 23.31 -25.69 6.62
N VAL A 616 23.07 -26.41 5.51
CA VAL A 616 21.73 -26.72 5.00
C VAL A 616 20.92 -27.49 6.05
N GLN A 617 21.53 -28.44 6.77
CA GLN A 617 20.86 -29.21 7.83
C GLN A 617 20.59 -28.42 9.12
N LEU A 618 21.40 -27.39 9.41
CA LEU A 618 21.19 -26.47 10.53
C LEU A 618 20.16 -25.37 10.23
N GLY A 619 19.79 -25.16 8.95
CA GLY A 619 18.77 -24.22 8.53
C GLY A 619 19.28 -22.83 8.13
N PHE A 620 20.54 -22.71 7.67
CA PHE A 620 21.04 -21.45 7.11
C PHE A 620 20.36 -21.13 5.75
N ASP A 621 20.06 -19.85 5.53
CA ASP A 621 19.45 -19.29 4.31
C ASP A 621 20.46 -19.12 3.16
N GLY A 622 21.75 -19.11 3.48
CA GLY A 622 22.82 -18.98 2.51
C GLY A 622 24.20 -19.45 3.00
N ILE A 623 25.17 -19.37 2.10
CA ILE A 623 26.60 -19.63 2.33
C ILE A 623 27.38 -18.36 2.00
N GLN A 624 28.25 -17.90 2.91
CA GLN A 624 29.28 -16.91 2.61
C GLN A 624 30.61 -17.65 2.43
N LEU A 625 31.16 -17.67 1.22
CA LEU A 625 32.49 -18.22 0.95
C LEU A 625 33.54 -17.13 1.15
N ASP A 626 34.42 -17.35 2.12
CA ASP A 626 35.45 -16.40 2.54
C ASP A 626 36.84 -16.99 2.30
N ILE A 627 37.28 -16.93 1.04
CA ILE A 627 38.47 -17.61 0.55
C ILE A 627 39.41 -16.55 -0.03
N GLU A 628 40.57 -16.35 0.61
CA GLU A 628 41.52 -15.29 0.26
C GLU A 628 42.85 -15.85 -0.32
N PRO A 629 42.89 -16.35 -1.57
CA PRO A 629 44.11 -16.89 -2.16
C PRO A 629 45.24 -15.86 -2.29
N HIS A 630 44.91 -14.57 -2.26
CA HIS A 630 45.90 -13.48 -2.30
C HIS A 630 46.77 -13.40 -1.03
N THR A 631 46.41 -14.11 0.04
CA THR A 631 47.21 -14.23 1.28
C THR A 631 48.41 -15.18 1.15
N PHE A 632 48.49 -15.98 0.08
CA PHE A 632 49.63 -16.88 -0.16
C PHE A 632 50.87 -16.12 -0.65
N SER A 633 52.03 -16.46 -0.07
CA SER A 633 53.32 -15.83 -0.37
C SER A 633 53.82 -16.03 -1.81
N ASP A 634 53.18 -16.90 -2.58
CA ASP A 634 53.46 -17.21 -3.99
C ASP A 634 52.28 -16.85 -4.93
N TRP A 635 51.31 -16.07 -4.43
CA TRP A 635 50.18 -15.54 -5.21
C TRP A 635 50.60 -14.96 -6.57
N ASP A 636 51.58 -14.05 -6.60
CA ASP A 636 52.05 -13.39 -7.83
C ASP A 636 52.58 -14.37 -8.90
N ALA A 637 52.99 -15.58 -8.51
CA ALA A 637 53.49 -16.61 -9.41
C ALA A 637 52.38 -17.59 -9.86
N ASN A 638 51.33 -17.77 -9.04
CA ASN A 638 50.34 -18.83 -9.18
C ASN A 638 48.88 -18.32 -9.30
N GLN A 639 48.66 -17.00 -9.40
CA GLN A 639 47.36 -16.32 -9.44
C GLN A 639 46.31 -17.03 -10.31
N ALA A 640 46.63 -17.36 -11.56
CA ALA A 640 45.69 -18.01 -12.48
C ALA A 640 45.24 -19.40 -11.99
N GLN A 641 46.11 -20.15 -11.32
CA GLN A 641 45.77 -21.46 -10.75
C GLN A 641 44.91 -21.31 -9.48
N TYR A 642 45.18 -20.29 -8.66
CA TYR A 642 44.36 -19.96 -7.49
C TYR A 642 42.94 -19.54 -7.87
N LEU A 643 42.79 -18.68 -8.89
CA LEU A 643 41.50 -18.20 -9.37
C LEU A 643 40.69 -19.30 -10.07
N ALA A 644 41.35 -20.15 -10.89
CA ALA A 644 40.69 -21.32 -11.47
C ALA A 644 40.22 -22.34 -10.41
N ASN A 645 40.99 -22.51 -9.32
CA ASN A 645 40.54 -23.30 -8.18
C ASN A 645 39.37 -22.64 -7.44
N LEU A 646 39.38 -21.32 -7.23
CA LEU A 646 38.27 -20.59 -6.60
C LEU A 646 36.96 -20.74 -7.41
N GLN A 647 37.00 -20.53 -8.73
CA GLN A 647 35.84 -20.77 -9.60
C GLN A 647 35.34 -22.22 -9.46
N LYS A 648 36.24 -23.21 -9.50
CA LYS A 648 35.89 -24.62 -9.30
C LYS A 648 35.21 -24.89 -7.94
N VAL A 649 35.60 -24.19 -6.88
CA VAL A 649 34.94 -24.30 -5.55
C VAL A 649 33.51 -23.77 -5.65
N VAL A 650 33.32 -22.55 -6.14
CA VAL A 650 32.00 -21.90 -6.30
C VAL A 650 31.08 -22.79 -7.14
N GLU A 651 31.57 -23.21 -8.31
CA GLU A 651 30.90 -24.16 -9.21
C GLU A 651 30.50 -25.49 -8.54
N GLN A 652 31.22 -25.96 -7.52
CA GLN A 652 30.91 -27.21 -6.82
C GLN A 652 29.99 -26.99 -5.60
N VAL A 653 30.07 -25.83 -4.96
CA VAL A 653 29.12 -25.42 -3.92
C VAL A 653 27.73 -25.25 -4.51
N VAL A 654 27.57 -24.51 -5.63
CA VAL A 654 26.29 -24.33 -6.33
C VAL A 654 25.62 -25.66 -6.69
N LYS A 655 26.41 -26.67 -7.10
CA LYS A 655 25.89 -28.01 -7.46
C LYS A 655 25.40 -28.84 -6.26
N GLU A 656 25.67 -28.39 -5.04
CA GLU A 656 25.31 -29.04 -3.77
C GLU A 656 24.33 -28.17 -2.95
N LEU A 657 23.92 -27.01 -3.48
CA LEU A 657 22.83 -26.18 -2.96
C LEU A 657 21.51 -26.58 -3.65
N GLU A 658 20.57 -27.11 -2.87
CA GLU A 658 19.20 -27.35 -3.31
C GLU A 658 18.24 -26.38 -2.58
N GLY A 659 17.10 -26.05 -3.20
CA GLY A 659 15.97 -25.46 -2.50
C GLY A 659 15.95 -23.94 -2.31
N GLY A 660 16.78 -23.16 -3.02
CA GLY A 660 16.75 -21.69 -2.97
C GLY A 660 17.66 -21.06 -1.91
N ILE A 661 18.65 -21.81 -1.44
CA ILE A 661 19.71 -21.33 -0.55
C ILE A 661 20.71 -20.50 -1.37
N THR A 662 21.03 -19.31 -0.87
CA THR A 662 21.83 -18.31 -1.61
C THR A 662 23.34 -18.49 -1.42
N LEU A 663 24.12 -18.17 -2.45
CA LEU A 663 25.58 -18.19 -2.42
C LEU A 663 26.17 -16.79 -2.58
N SER A 664 26.93 -16.36 -1.58
CA SER A 664 27.67 -15.10 -1.58
C SER A 664 29.18 -15.35 -1.41
N VAL A 665 30.02 -14.55 -2.07
CA VAL A 665 31.48 -14.78 -2.15
C VAL A 665 32.26 -13.51 -1.83
N SER A 666 33.17 -13.59 -0.85
CA SER A 666 34.11 -12.52 -0.51
C SER A 666 35.21 -12.39 -1.55
N LEU A 667 35.46 -11.18 -2.06
CA LEU A 667 36.47 -10.90 -3.10
C LEU A 667 37.26 -9.61 -2.81
N PRO A 668 38.57 -9.53 -3.12
CA PRO A 668 39.32 -8.28 -3.04
C PRO A 668 39.17 -7.42 -4.30
N LEU A 669 39.37 -6.11 -4.17
CA LEU A 669 39.22 -5.06 -5.21
C LEU A 669 40.22 -5.10 -6.39
N PHE A 670 40.91 -6.22 -6.64
CA PHE A 670 41.97 -6.32 -7.67
C PHE A 670 41.91 -7.61 -8.50
N TYR A 671 40.79 -8.32 -8.50
CA TYR A 671 40.63 -9.55 -9.27
C TYR A 671 40.38 -9.25 -10.77
N PRO A 672 40.97 -10.04 -11.71
CA PRO A 672 40.79 -9.79 -13.13
C PRO A 672 39.32 -9.89 -13.55
N LYS A 673 38.87 -8.99 -14.41
CA LYS A 673 37.48 -8.92 -14.87
C LYS A 673 36.94 -10.25 -15.39
N GLU A 674 37.76 -11.01 -16.13
CA GLU A 674 37.44 -12.35 -16.65
C GLU A 674 37.02 -13.34 -15.54
N THR A 675 37.58 -13.20 -14.33
CA THR A 675 37.19 -14.01 -13.17
C THR A 675 35.93 -13.48 -12.50
N LEU A 676 35.76 -12.15 -12.43
CA LEU A 676 34.58 -11.53 -11.86
C LEU A 676 33.32 -11.82 -12.69
N GLU A 677 33.43 -11.79 -14.02
CA GLU A 677 32.38 -12.19 -14.95
C GLU A 677 31.99 -13.67 -14.72
N ALA A 678 32.97 -14.59 -14.66
CA ALA A 678 32.71 -16.02 -14.40
C ALA A 678 32.09 -16.30 -13.01
N LEU A 679 32.42 -15.52 -11.98
CA LEU A 679 31.80 -15.61 -10.66
C LEU A 679 30.39 -15.00 -10.65
N SER A 680 30.14 -13.92 -11.40
CA SER A 680 28.80 -13.32 -11.53
C SER A 680 27.80 -14.22 -12.25
N GLU A 681 28.25 -15.14 -13.10
CA GLU A 681 27.39 -16.17 -13.71
C GLU A 681 27.02 -17.32 -12.74
N THR A 682 27.60 -17.38 -11.54
CA THR A 682 27.48 -18.55 -10.64
C THR A 682 27.17 -18.28 -9.17
N ALA A 683 27.46 -17.09 -8.63
CA ALA A 683 27.06 -16.68 -7.29
C ALA A 683 25.88 -15.70 -7.34
N ASP A 684 25.03 -15.70 -6.31
CA ASP A 684 23.92 -14.73 -6.20
C ASP A 684 24.44 -13.34 -5.76
N GLU A 685 25.55 -13.31 -5.00
CA GLU A 685 26.19 -12.09 -4.53
C GLU A 685 27.73 -12.13 -4.56
N LEU A 686 28.34 -11.00 -4.91
CA LEU A 686 29.77 -10.72 -4.72
C LEU A 686 29.97 -9.65 -3.62
N VAL A 687 30.80 -9.95 -2.62
CA VAL A 687 31.09 -9.06 -1.48
C VAL A 687 32.53 -8.55 -1.60
N PHE A 688 32.69 -7.30 -2.04
CA PHE A 688 34.01 -6.70 -2.23
C PHE A 688 34.58 -6.15 -0.91
N MET A 689 35.80 -6.57 -0.57
CA MET A 689 36.47 -6.24 0.69
C MET A 689 37.17 -4.88 0.62
N CYS A 690 36.45 -3.79 0.92
CA CYS A 690 36.93 -2.40 0.85
C CYS A 690 37.64 -1.97 2.15
N TYR A 691 38.70 -2.68 2.53
CA TYR A 691 39.38 -2.56 3.84
C TYR A 691 40.79 -1.97 3.75
N GLU A 692 41.35 -1.59 4.91
CA GLU A 692 42.73 -1.14 5.16
C GLU A 692 43.13 0.19 4.49
N ARG A 693 42.37 0.62 3.49
CA ARG A 693 42.50 1.88 2.78
C ARG A 693 41.10 2.48 2.53
N PRO A 694 40.48 3.11 3.55
CA PRO A 694 39.15 3.76 3.46
C PRO A 694 39.24 5.09 2.68
N ASP A 695 39.70 5.03 1.44
CA ASP A 695 39.92 6.14 0.54
C ASP A 695 38.88 6.06 -0.58
N LEU A 696 37.96 7.03 -0.61
CA LEU A 696 36.77 6.99 -1.47
C LEU A 696 37.14 6.98 -2.95
N ASP A 697 38.08 7.84 -3.36
CA ASP A 697 38.50 7.95 -4.76
C ASP A 697 39.19 6.66 -5.20
N PHE A 698 40.04 6.08 -4.36
CA PHE A 698 40.68 4.78 -4.63
C PHE A 698 39.65 3.64 -4.77
N ILE A 699 38.70 3.51 -3.85
CA ILE A 699 37.71 2.42 -3.90
C ILE A 699 36.77 2.59 -5.10
N VAL A 700 36.34 3.82 -5.42
CA VAL A 700 35.54 4.11 -6.62
C VAL A 700 36.32 3.80 -7.90
N ASP A 701 37.61 4.12 -7.96
CA ASP A 701 38.48 3.79 -9.10
C ASP A 701 38.78 2.29 -9.24
N GLN A 702 38.65 1.50 -8.17
CA GLN A 702 38.75 0.04 -8.16
C GLN A 702 37.38 -0.68 -8.21
N LEU A 703 36.31 0.04 -8.55
CA LEU A 703 34.96 -0.50 -8.78
C LEU A 703 34.39 -0.12 -10.17
N ARG A 704 35.23 0.42 -11.07
CA ARG A 704 34.80 0.92 -12.40
C ARG A 704 34.63 -0.15 -13.47
N GLU A 705 35.27 -1.31 -13.32
CA GLU A 705 35.10 -2.46 -14.22
C GLU A 705 34.08 -3.47 -13.64
N GLU A 706 33.83 -3.35 -12.34
CA GLU A 706 33.03 -4.20 -11.46
C GLU A 706 31.56 -3.77 -11.44
N THR A 707 31.28 -2.46 -11.50
CA THR A 707 29.91 -1.89 -11.53
C THR A 707 29.17 -2.12 -12.84
N ASP A 708 29.84 -2.64 -13.87
CA ASP A 708 29.26 -3.03 -15.17
C ASP A 708 28.76 -4.50 -15.19
N LEU A 709 29.01 -5.28 -14.12
CA LEU A 709 28.51 -6.65 -13.97
C LEU A 709 26.98 -6.64 -13.86
N LYS A 710 26.33 -7.59 -14.53
CA LYS A 710 24.86 -7.70 -14.59
C LYS A 710 24.38 -8.97 -13.92
N ASP A 711 23.13 -8.92 -13.48
CA ASP A 711 22.35 -10.06 -13.00
C ASP A 711 22.92 -10.74 -11.72
N VAL A 712 23.87 -10.10 -11.02
CA VAL A 712 24.40 -10.48 -9.70
C VAL A 712 24.22 -9.33 -8.68
N GLN A 713 24.02 -9.64 -7.39
CA GLN A 713 24.04 -8.63 -6.34
C GLN A 713 25.49 -8.24 -5.99
N ILE A 714 25.74 -6.96 -5.73
CA ILE A 714 27.04 -6.47 -5.27
C ILE A 714 26.90 -5.85 -3.89
N SER A 715 27.76 -6.26 -2.95
CA SER A 715 27.93 -5.67 -1.62
C SER A 715 29.32 -5.09 -1.45
N LEU A 716 29.42 -3.93 -0.81
CA LEU A 716 30.71 -3.35 -0.43
C LEU A 716 30.94 -3.51 1.07
N ALA A 717 31.96 -4.29 1.44
CA ALA A 717 32.28 -4.53 2.82
C ALA A 717 33.21 -3.43 3.36
N ILE A 718 32.91 -2.89 4.54
CA ILE A 718 33.74 -1.91 5.26
C ILE A 718 34.18 -2.44 6.64
N ARG A 719 35.42 -2.12 7.02
CA ARG A 719 36.07 -2.62 8.24
C ARG A 719 36.04 -1.56 9.35
N THR A 720 35.70 -1.98 10.56
CA THR A 720 35.43 -1.04 11.67
C THR A 720 36.69 -0.37 12.23
N GLU A 721 37.83 -1.08 12.22
CA GLU A 721 39.11 -0.60 12.74
C GLU A 721 39.72 0.54 11.92
N ASP A 722 39.29 0.69 10.66
CA ASP A 722 39.75 1.76 9.75
C ASP A 722 39.18 3.15 10.15
N PHE A 723 38.20 3.18 11.07
CA PHE A 723 37.52 4.40 11.53
C PHE A 723 37.81 4.71 13.00
N SER A 724 37.93 5.99 13.35
CA SER A 724 38.17 6.39 14.75
C SER A 724 36.93 6.26 15.66
N ASP A 725 35.74 6.34 15.08
CA ASP A 725 34.43 6.45 15.73
C ASP A 725 33.32 6.05 14.74
N ARG A 726 32.13 5.73 15.26
CA ARG A 726 30.99 5.24 14.47
C ARG A 726 30.43 6.30 13.51
N ILE A 727 30.54 7.60 13.84
CA ILE A 727 30.01 8.69 13.01
C ILE A 727 30.76 8.73 11.67
N LYS A 728 32.10 8.64 11.69
CA LYS A 728 32.91 8.58 10.47
C LYS A 728 32.67 7.32 9.64
N LEU A 729 32.41 6.18 10.27
CA LEU A 729 32.06 4.94 9.56
C LEU A 729 30.76 5.14 8.76
N GLU A 730 29.70 5.68 9.39
CA GLU A 730 28.42 5.87 8.70
C GLU A 730 28.45 7.04 7.70
N ASP A 731 29.26 8.08 7.92
CA ASP A 731 29.44 9.14 6.93
C ASP A 731 30.30 8.70 5.73
N PHE A 732 31.25 7.77 5.92
CA PHE A 732 31.96 7.12 4.83
C PHE A 732 31.03 6.16 4.06
N ALA A 733 30.24 5.35 4.76
CA ALA A 733 29.23 4.47 4.15
C ALA A 733 28.27 5.24 3.22
N LYS A 734 27.76 6.40 3.67
CA LYS A 734 26.93 7.30 2.84
C LYS A 734 27.66 7.81 1.60
N GLN A 735 28.92 8.22 1.75
CA GLN A 735 29.73 8.71 0.63
C GLN A 735 30.00 7.60 -0.40
N LEU A 736 30.29 6.39 0.07
CA LEU A 736 30.54 5.20 -0.76
C LEU A 736 29.30 4.78 -1.56
N ILE A 737 28.13 4.70 -0.93
CA ILE A 737 26.85 4.42 -1.63
C ILE A 737 26.57 5.52 -2.67
N ASN A 738 26.70 6.80 -2.29
CA ASN A 738 26.43 7.92 -3.21
C ASN A 738 27.40 8.02 -4.39
N ALA A 739 28.63 7.52 -4.25
CA ALA A 739 29.65 7.56 -5.31
C ALA A 739 29.64 6.32 -6.22
N THR A 740 29.28 5.15 -5.71
CA THR A 740 29.25 3.88 -6.46
C THR A 740 27.87 3.49 -6.98
N GLY A 741 26.79 3.99 -6.36
CA GLY A 741 25.41 3.54 -6.60
C GLY A 741 25.07 2.19 -5.96
N ILE A 742 26.04 1.48 -5.37
CA ILE A 742 25.85 0.17 -4.76
C ILE A 742 25.19 0.35 -3.39
N LYS A 743 24.02 -0.25 -3.19
CA LYS A 743 23.18 -0.05 -1.99
C LYS A 743 23.47 -0.99 -0.82
N HIS A 744 24.14 -2.12 -1.05
CA HIS A 744 24.36 -3.14 -0.02
C HIS A 744 25.76 -2.97 0.59
N LEU A 745 25.84 -2.96 1.93
CA LEU A 745 27.08 -2.80 2.68
C LEU A 745 27.26 -3.92 3.72
N ALA A 746 28.48 -4.44 3.86
CA ALA A 746 28.81 -5.46 4.86
C ALA A 746 29.77 -4.94 5.94
N ILE A 747 29.48 -5.14 7.23
CA ILE A 747 30.40 -4.77 8.33
C ILE A 747 31.28 -5.96 8.71
N HIS A 748 32.60 -5.83 8.58
CA HIS A 748 33.57 -6.93 8.71
C HIS A 748 33.67 -7.59 10.11
N ASP A 749 33.27 -6.92 11.17
CA ASP A 749 33.17 -7.53 12.50
C ASP A 749 32.17 -6.77 13.37
N LEU A 750 31.07 -7.43 13.75
CA LEU A 750 30.13 -6.89 14.74
C LEU A 750 30.78 -6.75 16.13
N GLY A 751 31.77 -7.56 16.48
CA GLY A 751 32.52 -7.49 17.74
C GLY A 751 33.29 -6.17 17.86
N SER A 752 34.06 -5.79 16.84
CA SER A 752 34.72 -4.50 16.77
C SER A 752 33.76 -3.34 16.48
N LEU A 753 32.60 -3.56 15.85
CA LEU A 753 31.54 -2.53 15.80
C LEU A 753 31.02 -2.18 17.20
N ILE A 754 30.79 -3.18 18.06
CA ILE A 754 30.40 -2.97 19.47
C ILE A 754 31.49 -2.19 20.22
N LYS A 755 32.78 -2.50 19.99
CA LYS A 755 33.92 -1.75 20.56
C LYS A 755 33.95 -0.30 20.04
N LEU A 756 33.66 -0.08 18.76
CA LEU A 756 33.63 1.23 18.11
C LEU A 756 32.47 2.10 18.64
N ASP A 757 31.29 1.52 18.83
CA ASP A 757 30.13 2.18 19.44
C ASP A 757 30.44 2.59 20.89
N GLN A 758 31.00 1.67 21.70
CA GLN A 758 31.41 1.96 23.08
C GLN A 758 32.42 3.12 23.15
N LYS A 759 33.47 3.07 22.32
CA LYS A 759 34.48 4.13 22.18
C LYS A 759 33.86 5.48 21.79
N THR A 760 32.90 5.46 20.86
CA THR A 760 32.19 6.66 20.38
C THR A 760 31.31 7.28 21.47
N ILE A 761 30.59 6.45 22.23
CA ILE A 761 29.70 6.89 23.33
C ILE A 761 30.50 7.39 24.54
N LEU A 762 31.60 6.71 24.88
CA LEU A 762 32.42 7.02 26.07
C LEU A 762 33.49 8.09 25.82
N GLY A 763 33.82 8.38 24.56
CA GLY A 763 34.83 9.37 24.15
C GLY A 763 36.26 9.02 24.59
N ARG A 764 36.59 7.72 24.62
CA ARG A 764 37.86 7.17 25.12
C ARG A 764 38.31 5.98 24.28
#